data_AF-A0A3D9LMX2-F1
#
_entry.id   AF-A0A3D9LMX2-F1
#
_cell.length_a   1.000
_cell.length_b   1.000
_cell.length_c   1.000
_cell.angle_alpha   90.00
_cell.angle_beta   90.00
_cell.angle_gamma   90.00
#
_symmetry.space_group_name_H-M   'P 1'
#
loop_
_entity.id
_entity.type
_entity.pdbx_description
1 polymer ?
#
loop_
_entity_poly.entity_id
_entity_poly.type
_entity_poly.pdbx_seq_one_letter_code
_entity_poly.pdbx_strand_id
1 'polypeptide(L)'
;MKNKLVKVREVRHRNIVFYALLIMVSFSYAQVGVGNTDPKASLDITASNQATPSNTDGILIPRIDAFPGTSPTAAQDGMLVYLTTTVGLNSKGFYHWDQATTSWIRFSSIEKLNDLSDAKSDVDGSEDGSSIFIGIDAGVNDDATDNNNVGVGYKSLELNVDGNHNSAFGYATLSKSTVSNNSAFGFSALENNTLGVGNSAFGKRALEANTIANQNTAMGADALRKNTGSTNTAIGNGAMFENTLGSDNVAVGNLALTSNKTGNGNTAVGTAALNSNTADQTTAVGYHALYKNLDGTNNTGVGYEALNENVNGSNNSAFGYGALKSNTSGNNSAFGSNALGLVTSGVNNVAVGTFSGSQLITGGSNVFVGHNSGRSATGDENVFIGKNTGRNTTGSSNVFIGNNAGLDSSFGSAENTLVIQNSSSDTPLIYGEFNNNIFRVNGEVQVADPSDTGYAFPKVDGTANQILVTDGTGQLTFEDQQTIPVVADVSTFSLITTTFDPAGAAQTIAGGTPWVKINFNNVTLNATGSTELSSGSQFIASTAGFYRINASYHTDNSQANTEYFGIAVVKNGTNFVQEFSANHYNNATNPSQVARQISSVVELTIGDTIEIQAQSSATGAVIDKFTGKTYFTIERIR
;
A
#
# COMPACT_ATOMS: atom_id res chain seq x y z
N MET A 1 -70.59 -117.04 81.67
CA MET A 1 -71.41 -118.16 81.15
C MET A 1 -72.31 -117.62 80.04
N LYS A 2 -72.57 -118.44 78.99
CA LYS A 2 -73.85 -118.65 78.25
C LYS A 2 -74.87 -117.46 78.18
N ASN A 3 -75.53 -117.11 77.06
CA ASN A 3 -75.75 -117.88 75.82
C ASN A 3 -76.35 -117.04 74.64
N LYS A 4 -75.88 -117.32 73.41
CA LYS A 4 -76.64 -117.57 72.14
C LYS A 4 -77.65 -116.57 71.50
N LEU A 5 -77.35 -116.26 70.21
CA LEU A 5 -78.17 -116.36 68.96
C LEU A 5 -79.37 -115.38 68.78
N VAL A 6 -79.84 -114.96 67.58
CA VAL A 6 -80.04 -115.61 66.25
C VAL A 6 -79.79 -114.61 65.06
N LYS A 7 -79.84 -115.08 63.79
CA LYS A 7 -79.47 -114.42 62.50
C LYS A 7 -80.68 -114.15 61.56
N VAL A 8 -80.40 -113.55 60.38
CA VAL A 8 -81.16 -113.45 59.07
C VAL A 8 -81.95 -112.13 58.85
N ARG A 9 -81.60 -111.18 57.94
CA ARG A 9 -81.60 -111.08 56.42
C ARG A 9 -83.01 -110.96 55.78
N GLU A 10 -83.29 -110.22 54.69
CA GLU A 10 -82.55 -109.38 53.70
C GLU A 10 -83.51 -108.28 53.12
N VAL A 11 -83.12 -107.23 52.36
CA VAL A 11 -83.27 -107.12 50.87
C VAL A 11 -82.81 -105.74 50.29
N ARG A 12 -82.12 -105.80 49.13
CA ARG A 12 -81.87 -104.88 47.97
C ARG A 12 -82.39 -103.41 47.90
N HIS A 13 -81.64 -102.58 47.14
CA HIS A 13 -82.10 -101.62 46.10
C HIS A 13 -81.05 -101.41 44.98
N ARG A 14 -81.47 -101.04 43.75
CA ARG A 14 -80.63 -100.79 42.54
C ARG A 14 -80.30 -99.29 42.40
N ASN A 15 -79.15 -98.92 41.79
CA ASN A 15 -78.93 -97.79 40.84
C ASN A 15 -77.43 -97.40 40.69
N ILE A 16 -76.61 -98.23 40.04
CA ILE A 16 -75.15 -98.02 39.92
C ILE A 16 -74.67 -97.51 38.53
N VAL A 17 -75.55 -97.43 37.51
CA VAL A 17 -75.10 -97.24 36.10
C VAL A 17 -75.48 -95.87 35.48
N PHE A 18 -76.41 -95.10 36.07
CA PHE A 18 -76.90 -93.86 35.42
C PHE A 18 -76.13 -92.57 35.77
N TYR A 19 -75.29 -92.57 36.82
CA TYR A 19 -74.57 -91.37 37.28
C TYR A 19 -73.07 -91.35 36.96
N ALA A 20 -72.51 -92.44 36.44
CA ALA A 20 -71.09 -92.52 36.05
C ALA A 20 -70.76 -91.80 34.73
N LEU A 21 -71.76 -91.19 34.07
CA LEU A 21 -71.63 -90.46 32.81
C LEU A 21 -71.53 -88.93 32.99
N LEU A 22 -71.57 -88.43 34.23
CA LEU A 22 -71.19 -87.05 34.58
C LEU A 22 -69.67 -86.92 34.73
N ILE A 23 -69.00 -87.23 33.62
CA ILE A 23 -67.57 -87.01 33.38
C ILE A 23 -67.37 -85.55 32.94
N MET A 24 -66.25 -84.94 33.35
CA MET A 24 -65.78 -83.58 32.98
C MET A 24 -66.57 -82.41 33.58
N VAL A 25 -66.27 -82.08 34.85
CA VAL A 25 -66.35 -80.68 35.32
C VAL A 25 -65.05 -79.99 34.94
N SER A 26 -64.99 -79.42 33.74
CA SER A 26 -63.96 -78.44 33.39
C SER A 26 -64.25 -77.13 34.13
N PHE A 27 -63.26 -76.62 34.86
CA PHE A 27 -63.33 -75.26 35.40
C PHE A 27 -63.24 -74.25 34.25
N SER A 28 -64.39 -73.77 33.79
CA SER A 28 -64.47 -72.65 32.86
C SER A 28 -64.23 -71.35 33.63
N TYR A 29 -63.04 -70.77 33.50
CA TYR A 29 -62.81 -69.37 33.86
C TYR A 29 -63.63 -68.48 32.91
N ALA A 30 -64.80 -68.04 33.35
CA ALA A 30 -65.65 -67.15 32.57
C ALA A 30 -65.14 -65.71 32.68
N GLN A 31 -64.56 -65.20 31.59
CA GLN A 31 -64.31 -63.78 31.41
C GLN A 31 -65.63 -63.04 31.19
N VAL A 32 -65.82 -61.90 31.86
CA VAL A 32 -67.05 -61.10 31.72
C VAL A 32 -66.87 -60.09 30.59
N GLY A 33 -67.46 -60.40 29.43
CA GLY A 33 -67.59 -59.47 28.32
C GLY A 33 -68.86 -58.62 28.44
N VAL A 34 -68.72 -57.30 28.41
CA VAL A 34 -69.83 -56.34 28.29
C VAL A 34 -69.67 -55.63 26.95
N GLY A 35 -70.58 -55.88 26.00
CA GLY A 35 -70.41 -55.44 24.61
C GLY A 35 -69.35 -56.20 23.81
N ASN A 36 -68.68 -57.19 24.42
CA ASN A 36 -67.68 -58.04 23.78
C ASN A 36 -68.09 -59.53 23.88
N THR A 37 -68.16 -60.22 22.75
CA THR A 37 -68.44 -61.68 22.68
C THR A 37 -67.20 -62.56 22.80
N ASP A 38 -66.01 -61.95 22.76
CA ASP A 38 -64.69 -62.60 22.87
C ASP A 38 -63.78 -61.80 23.83
N PRO A 39 -64.17 -61.70 25.13
CA PRO A 39 -63.48 -60.88 26.12
C PRO A 39 -62.04 -61.34 26.36
N LYS A 40 -61.10 -60.39 26.46
CA LYS A 40 -59.65 -60.66 26.59
C LYS A 40 -59.09 -60.47 28.00
N ALA A 41 -59.89 -59.96 28.93
CA ALA A 41 -59.57 -59.82 30.35
C ALA A 41 -60.70 -60.41 31.22
N SER A 42 -60.47 -60.56 32.53
CA SER A 42 -61.49 -61.05 33.47
C SER A 42 -62.76 -60.19 33.47
N LEU A 43 -62.61 -58.89 33.20
CA LEU A 43 -63.67 -57.97 32.80
C LEU A 43 -63.20 -57.20 31.56
N ASP A 44 -63.96 -57.29 30.48
CA ASP A 44 -63.69 -56.62 29.21
C ASP A 44 -64.96 -55.86 28.80
N ILE A 45 -64.88 -54.53 28.78
CA ILE A 45 -65.99 -53.66 28.42
C ILE A 45 -65.63 -52.98 27.11
N THR A 46 -66.38 -53.34 26.06
CA THR A 46 -66.21 -52.81 24.71
C THR A 46 -67.41 -51.95 24.33
N ALA A 47 -67.16 -50.81 23.68
CA ALA A 47 -68.21 -49.95 23.14
C ALA A 47 -69.09 -50.70 22.13
N SER A 48 -70.40 -50.46 22.16
CA SER A 48 -71.40 -51.10 21.29
C SER A 48 -71.06 -51.06 19.80
N ASN A 49 -70.36 -50.00 19.38
CA ASN A 49 -69.67 -49.93 18.09
C ASN A 49 -68.39 -49.10 18.26
N GLN A 50 -67.21 -49.73 18.16
CA GLN A 50 -65.92 -49.03 18.33
C GLN A 50 -65.67 -47.92 17.29
N ALA A 51 -66.27 -48.00 16.10
CA ALA A 51 -66.10 -47.00 15.04
C ALA A 51 -67.07 -45.81 15.17
N THR A 52 -68.23 -46.02 15.81
CA THR A 52 -69.23 -44.98 16.10
C THR A 52 -69.87 -45.25 17.46
N PRO A 53 -69.15 -45.00 18.58
CA PRO A 53 -69.64 -45.33 19.90
C PRO A 53 -70.91 -44.55 20.24
N SER A 54 -71.84 -45.23 20.90
CA SER A 54 -73.04 -44.62 21.48
C SER A 54 -72.64 -43.62 22.56
N ASN A 55 -73.47 -42.59 22.78
CA ASN A 55 -73.31 -41.68 23.93
C ASN A 55 -73.55 -42.37 25.29
N THR A 56 -73.97 -43.64 25.29
CA THR A 56 -74.08 -44.51 26.47
C THR A 56 -72.91 -45.48 26.64
N ASP A 57 -71.97 -45.56 25.70
CA ASP A 57 -70.84 -46.48 25.79
C ASP A 57 -69.79 -45.95 26.78
N GLY A 58 -69.47 -46.75 27.80
CA GLY A 58 -68.49 -46.42 28.84
C GLY A 58 -68.77 -47.14 30.16
N ILE A 59 -68.02 -46.78 31.20
CA ILE A 59 -68.25 -47.27 32.58
C ILE A 59 -68.48 -46.08 33.52
N LEU A 60 -69.61 -46.10 34.24
CA LEU A 60 -69.82 -45.21 35.39
C LEU A 60 -69.22 -45.85 36.64
N ILE A 61 -67.98 -45.45 36.93
CA ILE A 61 -67.32 -45.68 38.21
C ILE A 61 -68.18 -45.07 39.34
N PRO A 62 -68.23 -45.67 40.56
CA PRO A 62 -68.98 -45.12 41.68
C PRO A 62 -68.72 -43.63 41.90
N ARG A 63 -69.78 -42.84 41.76
CA ARG A 63 -69.76 -41.39 41.97
C ARG A 63 -70.11 -41.10 43.42
N ILE A 64 -69.28 -40.29 44.08
CA ILE A 64 -69.45 -39.91 45.48
C ILE A 64 -69.43 -38.39 45.60
N ASP A 65 -70.33 -37.84 46.43
CA ASP A 65 -70.33 -36.41 46.72
C ASP A 65 -69.34 -36.04 47.84
N ALA A 66 -68.94 -37.01 48.67
CA ALA A 66 -67.87 -36.89 49.66
C ALA A 66 -67.21 -38.25 49.91
N PHE A 67 -65.97 -38.24 50.42
CA PHE A 67 -65.28 -39.46 50.85
C PHE A 67 -65.97 -40.11 52.06
N PRO A 68 -65.89 -41.44 52.23
CA PRO A 68 -66.44 -42.13 53.40
C PRO A 68 -65.91 -41.57 54.72
N GLY A 69 -66.79 -41.33 55.69
CA GLY A 69 -66.40 -40.85 57.04
C GLY A 69 -65.59 -41.85 57.86
N THR A 70 -65.54 -43.11 57.42
CA THR A 70 -64.59 -44.14 57.89
C THR A 70 -63.72 -44.55 56.70
N SER A 71 -62.40 -44.39 56.84
CA SER A 71 -61.42 -44.81 55.82
C SER A 71 -61.62 -46.28 55.40
N PRO A 72 -61.51 -46.60 54.09
CA PRO A 72 -61.40 -47.97 53.61
C PRO A 72 -60.18 -48.70 54.20
N THR A 73 -60.09 -50.01 53.93
CA THR A 73 -59.04 -50.90 54.44
C THR A 73 -58.20 -51.48 53.30
N ALA A 74 -57.19 -52.29 53.61
CA ALA A 74 -56.38 -53.01 52.63
C ALA A 74 -57.20 -53.87 51.65
N ALA A 75 -58.39 -54.31 52.03
CA ALA A 75 -59.30 -55.04 51.15
C ALA A 75 -59.96 -54.16 50.06
N GLN A 76 -59.77 -52.84 50.13
CA GLN A 76 -60.21 -51.85 49.15
C GLN A 76 -59.03 -51.07 48.54
N ASP A 77 -57.80 -51.56 48.67
CA ASP A 77 -56.65 -50.95 48.03
C ASP A 77 -56.83 -50.90 46.50
N GLY A 78 -56.56 -49.75 45.88
CA GLY A 78 -56.87 -49.47 44.48
C GLY A 78 -58.36 -49.22 44.16
N MET A 79 -59.26 -49.13 45.16
CA MET A 79 -60.69 -48.86 44.93
C MET A 79 -60.90 -47.49 44.26
N LEU A 80 -61.46 -47.49 43.06
CA LEU A 80 -61.68 -46.29 42.24
C LEU A 80 -63.04 -45.64 42.51
N VAL A 81 -63.06 -44.32 42.68
CA VAL A 81 -64.26 -43.48 42.78
C VAL A 81 -64.13 -42.22 41.93
N TYR A 82 -65.25 -41.59 41.59
CA TYR A 82 -65.29 -40.25 41.04
C TYR A 82 -65.95 -39.29 42.04
N LEU A 83 -65.16 -38.38 42.59
CA LEU A 83 -65.63 -37.31 43.46
C LEU A 83 -66.35 -36.26 42.59
N THR A 84 -67.65 -36.05 42.81
CA THR A 84 -68.53 -35.21 41.97
C THR A 84 -68.48 -33.72 42.31
N THR A 85 -68.12 -33.38 43.55
CA THR A 85 -68.06 -32.02 44.10
C THR A 85 -66.75 -31.79 44.85
N THR A 86 -66.27 -30.55 44.94
CA THR A 86 -65.03 -30.26 45.68
C THR A 86 -65.27 -30.38 47.19
N VAL A 87 -64.47 -31.20 47.88
CA VAL A 87 -64.59 -31.47 49.33
C VAL A 87 -63.27 -31.13 50.02
N GLY A 88 -63.26 -30.03 50.78
CA GLY A 88 -62.02 -29.49 51.35
C GLY A 88 -61.04 -29.10 50.25
N LEU A 89 -59.82 -29.65 50.30
CA LEU A 89 -58.79 -29.46 49.28
C LEU A 89 -58.95 -30.40 48.06
N ASN A 90 -59.89 -31.35 48.11
CA ASN A 90 -60.06 -32.35 47.06
C ASN A 90 -61.03 -31.87 45.98
N SER A 91 -60.48 -31.42 44.85
CA SER A 91 -61.24 -31.04 43.65
C SER A 91 -61.95 -32.22 43.01
N LYS A 92 -63.12 -31.95 42.41
CA LYS A 92 -63.85 -32.90 41.54
C LYS A 92 -62.91 -33.67 40.59
N GLY A 93 -63.03 -35.00 40.54
CA GLY A 93 -62.15 -35.85 39.73
C GLY A 93 -62.19 -37.32 40.13
N PHE A 94 -61.36 -38.14 39.46
CA PHE A 94 -61.14 -39.54 39.84
C PHE A 94 -60.16 -39.65 41.00
N TYR A 95 -60.41 -40.58 41.90
CA TYR A 95 -59.58 -40.90 43.06
C TYR A 95 -59.49 -42.42 43.22
N HIS A 96 -58.35 -42.94 43.69
CA HIS A 96 -58.26 -44.30 44.24
C HIS A 96 -57.98 -44.25 45.73
N TRP A 97 -58.41 -45.28 46.46
CA TRP A 97 -57.88 -45.55 47.79
C TRP A 97 -56.48 -46.14 47.67
N ASP A 98 -55.51 -45.50 48.30
CA ASP A 98 -54.19 -46.09 48.56
C ASP A 98 -54.10 -46.48 50.03
N GLN A 99 -53.93 -47.78 50.28
CA GLN A 99 -53.77 -48.31 51.62
C GLN A 99 -52.42 -47.95 52.24
N ALA A 100 -51.37 -47.73 51.45
CA ALA A 100 -50.04 -47.43 51.98
C ALA A 100 -50.00 -46.07 52.69
N THR A 101 -50.62 -45.05 52.09
CA THR A 101 -50.81 -43.72 52.70
C THR A 101 -52.14 -43.56 53.46
N THR A 102 -52.98 -44.59 53.48
CA THR A 102 -54.34 -44.55 54.06
C THR A 102 -55.15 -43.33 53.61
N SER A 103 -55.07 -43.01 52.32
CA SER A 103 -55.58 -41.77 51.74
C SER A 103 -56.26 -41.99 50.39
N TRP A 104 -57.15 -41.07 50.04
CA TRP A 104 -57.73 -40.99 48.70
C TRP A 104 -56.81 -40.17 47.79
N ILE A 105 -56.15 -40.84 46.85
CA ILE A 105 -55.18 -40.22 45.92
C ILE A 105 -55.88 -39.86 44.61
N ARG A 106 -55.80 -38.59 44.22
CA ARG A 106 -56.38 -38.07 42.97
C ARG A 106 -55.61 -38.61 41.77
N PHE A 107 -56.31 -38.98 40.70
CA PHE A 107 -55.71 -39.07 39.37
C PHE A 107 -55.61 -37.66 38.79
N SER A 108 -54.56 -36.92 39.16
CA SER A 108 -54.20 -35.66 38.54
C SER A 108 -53.37 -35.89 37.28
N SER A 109 -53.70 -35.17 36.21
CA SER A 109 -52.70 -34.83 35.19
C SER A 109 -51.58 -34.00 35.83
N ILE A 110 -50.36 -34.09 35.32
CA ILE A 110 -49.22 -33.28 35.79
C ILE A 110 -49.58 -31.78 35.59
N GLU A 111 -49.76 -31.05 36.70
CA GLU A 111 -50.18 -29.64 36.69
C GLU A 111 -49.00 -28.65 36.83
N LYS A 112 -47.79 -29.13 37.16
CA LYS A 112 -46.54 -28.33 37.31
C LYS A 112 -45.28 -29.14 36.97
N LEU A 113 -44.18 -28.44 36.70
CA LEU A 113 -42.88 -29.01 36.30
C LEU A 113 -41.98 -29.44 37.49
N ASN A 114 -42.48 -29.39 38.73
CA ASN A 114 -41.69 -29.64 39.95
C ASN A 114 -41.68 -31.11 40.41
N ASP A 115 -42.39 -31.99 39.70
CA ASP A 115 -42.43 -33.44 39.99
C ASP A 115 -41.52 -34.24 39.02
N LEU A 116 -40.68 -33.54 38.25
CA LEU A 116 -39.55 -34.12 37.53
C LEU A 116 -38.48 -34.52 38.57
N SER A 117 -38.43 -35.78 38.95
CA SER A 117 -37.41 -36.30 39.88
C SER A 117 -35.97 -36.20 39.36
N ASP A 118 -35.81 -35.97 38.05
CA ASP A 118 -34.54 -35.68 37.37
C ASP A 118 -34.22 -34.17 37.31
N ALA A 119 -35.19 -33.29 37.57
CA ALA A 119 -35.01 -31.85 37.69
C ALA A 119 -34.36 -31.46 39.02
N LYS A 120 -33.09 -31.88 39.20
CA LYS A 120 -32.24 -31.39 40.30
C LYS A 120 -32.27 -29.86 40.30
N SER A 121 -32.65 -29.28 41.43
CA SER A 121 -32.24 -27.96 41.92
C SER A 121 -32.47 -27.98 43.43
N ASP A 122 -31.44 -27.69 44.22
CA ASP A 122 -31.44 -27.72 45.69
C ASP A 122 -31.74 -29.11 46.30
N VAL A 123 -30.73 -30.00 46.27
CA VAL A 123 -30.79 -31.35 46.88
C VAL A 123 -30.22 -31.38 48.30
N ASP A 124 -29.50 -30.34 48.71
CA ASP A 124 -28.87 -30.20 50.03
C ASP A 124 -29.63 -29.25 50.98
N GLY A 125 -30.54 -28.43 50.45
CA GLY A 125 -31.43 -27.52 51.19
C GLY A 125 -30.82 -26.16 51.48
N SER A 126 -29.90 -25.70 50.62
CA SER A 126 -29.08 -24.51 50.79
C SER A 126 -29.68 -23.22 50.20
N GLU A 127 -30.59 -23.35 49.22
CA GLU A 127 -31.14 -22.24 48.40
C GLU A 127 -30.07 -21.31 47.76
N ASP A 128 -28.81 -21.74 47.60
CA ASP A 128 -27.67 -20.85 47.32
C ASP A 128 -27.37 -20.58 45.83
N GLY A 129 -27.73 -21.51 44.94
CA GLY A 129 -27.49 -21.39 43.49
C GLY A 129 -27.27 -22.73 42.79
N SER A 130 -27.97 -23.79 43.20
CA SER A 130 -27.74 -25.13 42.66
C SER A 130 -28.02 -25.23 41.14
N SER A 131 -27.34 -26.16 40.49
CA SER A 131 -27.54 -26.52 39.09
C SER A 131 -28.99 -26.93 38.75
N ILE A 132 -29.39 -26.76 37.49
CA ILE A 132 -30.64 -27.29 36.88
C ILE A 132 -30.29 -28.34 35.83
N PHE A 133 -30.80 -29.57 35.96
CA PHE A 133 -30.61 -30.64 34.97
C PHE A 133 -31.94 -31.21 34.48
N ILE A 134 -32.11 -31.50 33.19
CA ILE A 134 -33.35 -32.07 32.64
C ILE A 134 -33.00 -33.16 31.62
N GLY A 135 -33.43 -34.39 31.86
CA GLY A 135 -33.23 -35.54 30.98
C GLY A 135 -32.25 -36.59 31.52
N ILE A 136 -32.27 -37.76 30.88
CA ILE A 136 -31.55 -38.96 31.32
C ILE A 136 -30.03 -38.70 31.34
N ASP A 137 -29.38 -39.05 32.45
CA ASP A 137 -27.96 -38.86 32.75
C ASP A 137 -27.46 -37.39 32.72
N ALA A 138 -28.36 -36.39 32.71
CA ALA A 138 -27.98 -34.98 32.80
C ALA A 138 -27.46 -34.65 34.21
N GLY A 139 -26.24 -34.11 34.32
CA GLY A 139 -25.63 -33.74 35.60
C GLY A 139 -25.57 -34.87 36.64
N VAL A 140 -25.44 -36.13 36.20
CA VAL A 140 -25.58 -37.28 37.11
C VAL A 140 -24.50 -37.29 38.20
N ASN A 141 -23.30 -36.79 37.91
CA ASN A 141 -22.17 -36.70 38.85
C ASN A 141 -22.00 -35.33 39.54
N ASP A 142 -22.89 -34.36 39.30
CA ASP A 142 -22.87 -33.04 39.95
C ASP A 142 -22.92 -33.20 41.48
N ASP A 143 -22.04 -32.48 42.18
CA ASP A 143 -21.80 -32.61 43.62
C ASP A 143 -22.84 -31.92 44.52
N ALA A 144 -23.88 -31.32 43.91
CA ALA A 144 -24.95 -30.59 44.55
C ALA A 144 -24.53 -29.30 45.30
N THR A 145 -23.38 -28.71 44.98
CA THR A 145 -22.96 -27.39 45.49
C THR A 145 -23.52 -26.22 44.65
N ASP A 146 -23.07 -24.98 44.91
CA ASP A 146 -23.49 -23.71 44.28
C ASP A 146 -23.00 -23.55 42.82
N ASN A 147 -23.05 -24.64 42.06
CA ASN A 147 -22.50 -24.78 40.73
C ASN A 147 -23.21 -23.95 39.65
N ASN A 148 -24.45 -23.48 39.86
CA ASN A 148 -25.17 -22.61 38.92
C ASN A 148 -25.17 -23.11 37.44
N ASN A 149 -25.13 -24.42 37.20
CA ASN A 149 -25.14 -25.00 35.85
C ASN A 149 -26.57 -25.12 35.29
N VAL A 150 -26.71 -25.19 33.97
CA VAL A 150 -27.95 -25.60 33.29
C VAL A 150 -27.62 -26.69 32.28
N GLY A 151 -28.16 -27.90 32.45
CA GLY A 151 -28.05 -29.01 31.50
C GLY A 151 -29.41 -29.52 31.03
N VAL A 152 -29.65 -29.59 29.73
CA VAL A 152 -30.91 -30.08 29.14
C VAL A 152 -30.62 -31.05 28.01
N GLY A 153 -30.98 -32.32 28.20
CA GLY A 153 -30.84 -33.39 27.20
C GLY A 153 -30.01 -34.57 27.70
N TYR A 154 -30.02 -35.65 26.91
CA TYR A 154 -29.33 -36.89 27.27
C TYR A 154 -27.82 -36.65 27.50
N LYS A 155 -27.30 -37.02 28.67
CA LYS A 155 -25.88 -36.87 29.06
C LYS A 155 -25.33 -35.43 28.97
N SER A 156 -26.17 -34.40 29.07
CA SER A 156 -25.64 -33.03 29.20
C SER A 156 -24.92 -32.88 30.53
N LEU A 157 -23.66 -32.43 30.53
CA LEU A 157 -22.82 -32.30 31.74
C LEU A 157 -22.68 -33.61 32.57
N GLU A 158 -22.72 -34.79 31.93
CA GLU A 158 -22.70 -36.10 32.60
C GLU A 158 -21.60 -36.25 33.66
N LEU A 159 -20.34 -35.94 33.32
CA LEU A 159 -19.17 -36.07 34.20
C LEU A 159 -18.80 -34.77 34.93
N ASN A 160 -19.64 -33.73 34.87
CA ASN A 160 -19.39 -32.51 35.65
C ASN A 160 -19.58 -32.83 37.14
N VAL A 161 -18.64 -32.39 37.98
CA VAL A 161 -18.68 -32.59 39.44
C VAL A 161 -18.77 -31.23 40.14
N ASP A 162 -17.77 -30.37 39.90
CA ASP A 162 -17.50 -29.08 40.57
C ASP A 162 -17.39 -27.89 39.57
N GLY A 163 -17.65 -28.14 38.28
CA GLY A 163 -17.45 -27.15 37.22
C GLY A 163 -18.68 -26.27 37.06
N ASN A 164 -18.59 -25.00 37.47
CA ASN A 164 -19.74 -24.10 37.62
C ASN A 164 -20.06 -23.17 36.43
N HIS A 165 -21.24 -22.55 36.42
CA HIS A 165 -21.72 -21.58 35.42
C HIS A 165 -21.73 -22.09 33.97
N ASN A 166 -21.97 -23.39 33.76
CA ASN A 166 -22.09 -23.98 32.42
C ASN A 166 -23.53 -23.95 31.90
N SER A 167 -23.69 -23.90 30.58
CA SER A 167 -24.96 -23.99 29.87
C SER A 167 -24.87 -25.05 28.78
N ALA A 168 -25.58 -26.16 28.90
CA ALA A 168 -25.47 -27.34 28.05
C ALA A 168 -26.86 -27.79 27.54
N PHE A 169 -27.12 -27.66 26.24
CA PHE A 169 -28.43 -27.94 25.64
C PHE A 169 -28.32 -28.89 24.44
N GLY A 170 -28.71 -30.14 24.63
CA GLY A 170 -28.82 -31.16 23.59
C GLY A 170 -28.20 -32.50 23.99
N TYR A 171 -27.86 -33.33 23.01
CA TYR A 171 -27.33 -34.67 23.23
C TYR A 171 -25.81 -34.60 23.52
N ALA A 172 -25.38 -35.18 24.64
CA ALA A 172 -23.98 -35.27 25.09
C ALA A 172 -23.20 -33.93 25.07
N THR A 173 -23.90 -32.82 25.32
CA THR A 173 -23.27 -31.49 25.40
C THR A 173 -22.46 -31.36 26.68
N LEU A 174 -21.20 -30.93 26.56
CA LEU A 174 -20.25 -30.83 27.70
C LEU A 174 -20.14 -32.11 28.55
N SER A 175 -20.42 -33.30 27.99
CA SER A 175 -20.59 -34.53 28.77
C SER A 175 -19.35 -34.94 29.58
N LYS A 176 -18.13 -34.59 29.14
CA LYS A 176 -16.87 -34.87 29.87
C LYS A 176 -16.28 -33.66 30.59
N SER A 177 -17.05 -32.58 30.75
CA SER A 177 -16.54 -31.29 31.21
C SER A 177 -16.67 -31.10 32.72
N THR A 178 -15.51 -31.08 33.40
CA THR A 178 -15.33 -30.77 34.82
C THR A 178 -14.83 -29.33 35.03
N VAL A 179 -15.23 -28.40 34.16
CA VAL A 179 -14.69 -27.03 34.15
C VAL A 179 -15.78 -25.99 33.87
N SER A 180 -15.54 -24.78 34.33
CA SER A 180 -16.53 -23.70 34.41
C SER A 180 -16.74 -22.88 33.13
N ASN A 181 -17.82 -22.10 33.12
CA ASN A 181 -18.09 -20.99 32.18
C ASN A 181 -18.20 -21.40 30.69
N ASN A 182 -18.60 -22.63 30.38
CA ASN A 182 -18.80 -23.08 29.01
C ASN A 182 -20.27 -23.05 28.58
N SER A 183 -20.54 -22.64 27.35
CA SER A 183 -21.87 -22.65 26.72
C SER A 183 -21.86 -23.60 25.51
N ALA A 184 -22.73 -24.60 25.49
CA ALA A 184 -22.78 -25.65 24.47
C ALA A 184 -24.23 -25.97 24.05
N PHE A 185 -24.52 -25.89 22.75
CA PHE A 185 -25.85 -26.11 22.19
C PHE A 185 -25.76 -26.99 20.94
N GLY A 186 -26.37 -28.18 20.96
CA GLY A 186 -26.43 -29.09 19.81
C GLY A 186 -26.21 -30.57 20.16
N PHE A 187 -25.80 -31.36 19.15
CA PHE A 187 -25.39 -32.75 19.34
C PHE A 187 -23.86 -32.80 19.50
N SER A 188 -23.34 -33.35 20.60
CA SER A 188 -21.91 -33.49 20.91
C SER A 188 -21.11 -32.18 20.86
N ALA A 189 -21.74 -31.04 21.18
CA ALA A 189 -21.03 -29.77 21.31
C ALA A 189 -20.18 -29.78 22.60
N LEU A 190 -18.89 -29.46 22.49
CA LEU A 190 -17.90 -29.54 23.59
C LEU A 190 -17.83 -30.91 24.32
N GLU A 191 -18.21 -32.02 23.66
CA GLU A 191 -18.32 -33.35 24.31
C GLU A 191 -17.05 -33.78 25.06
N ASN A 192 -15.87 -33.61 24.46
CA ASN A 192 -14.59 -34.03 25.03
C ASN A 192 -13.80 -32.88 25.67
N ASN A 193 -14.46 -31.77 26.05
CA ASN A 193 -13.79 -30.71 26.79
C ASN A 193 -13.56 -31.12 28.24
N THR A 194 -12.31 -31.16 28.69
CA THR A 194 -11.94 -31.61 30.05
C THR A 194 -11.33 -30.51 30.91
N LEU A 195 -10.61 -29.55 30.33
CA LEU A 195 -9.90 -28.47 31.04
C LEU A 195 -10.15 -27.06 30.44
N GLY A 196 -10.84 -26.95 29.30
CA GLY A 196 -11.09 -25.69 28.62
C GLY A 196 -12.21 -24.86 29.26
N VAL A 197 -11.89 -23.63 29.66
CA VAL A 197 -12.79 -22.67 30.32
C VAL A 197 -13.23 -21.58 29.33
N GLY A 198 -14.47 -21.10 29.47
CA GLY A 198 -14.95 -19.92 28.74
C GLY A 198 -15.30 -20.16 27.27
N ASN A 199 -15.55 -21.40 26.84
CA ASN A 199 -15.83 -21.73 25.45
C ASN A 199 -17.33 -21.62 25.11
N SER A 200 -17.64 -21.19 23.90
CA SER A 200 -19.00 -21.06 23.36
C SER A 200 -19.14 -21.91 22.10
N ALA A 201 -20.04 -22.91 22.09
CA ALA A 201 -20.19 -23.89 21.02
C ALA A 201 -21.65 -24.07 20.62
N PHE A 202 -22.03 -23.59 19.43
CA PHE A 202 -23.40 -23.60 18.91
C PHE A 202 -23.48 -24.39 17.59
N GLY A 203 -23.79 -25.67 17.66
CA GLY A 203 -23.95 -26.55 16.50
C GLY A 203 -23.56 -28.00 16.76
N LYS A 204 -23.95 -28.89 15.85
CA LYS A 204 -23.53 -30.31 15.88
C LYS A 204 -21.99 -30.38 15.88
N ARG A 205 -21.41 -31.00 16.91
CA ARG A 205 -19.96 -31.23 17.07
C ARG A 205 -19.11 -29.95 17.01
N ALA A 206 -19.69 -28.79 17.34
CA ALA A 206 -18.91 -27.58 17.57
C ALA A 206 -17.97 -27.81 18.76
N LEU A 207 -16.66 -27.57 18.59
CA LEU A 207 -15.62 -27.82 19.60
C LEU A 207 -15.60 -29.26 20.19
N GLU A 208 -16.07 -30.27 19.45
CA GLU A 208 -16.22 -31.69 19.89
C GLU A 208 -15.00 -32.26 20.63
N ALA A 209 -13.77 -31.98 20.15
CA ALA A 209 -12.52 -32.51 20.67
C ALA A 209 -11.62 -31.47 21.39
N ASN A 210 -12.20 -30.35 21.86
CA ASN A 210 -11.48 -29.27 22.53
C ASN A 210 -11.10 -29.63 23.98
N THR A 211 -10.03 -30.40 24.19
CA THR A 211 -9.69 -30.94 25.52
C THR A 211 -9.25 -29.89 26.54
N ILE A 212 -8.42 -28.91 26.14
CA ILE A 212 -7.74 -28.00 27.06
C ILE A 212 -7.86 -26.50 26.75
N ALA A 213 -8.36 -26.12 25.57
CA ALA A 213 -8.23 -24.75 25.11
C ALA A 213 -9.37 -23.84 25.57
N ASN A 214 -9.05 -22.56 25.76
CA ASN A 214 -9.88 -21.58 26.45
C ASN A 214 -10.43 -20.53 25.49
N GLN A 215 -11.56 -19.91 25.87
CA GLN A 215 -12.09 -18.69 25.25
C GLN A 215 -12.37 -18.80 23.73
N ASN A 216 -12.72 -20.00 23.24
CA ASN A 216 -13.05 -20.20 21.83
C ASN A 216 -14.56 -20.01 21.57
N THR A 217 -14.91 -19.39 20.46
CA THR A 217 -16.30 -19.26 19.97
C THR A 217 -16.47 -20.06 18.68
N ALA A 218 -17.36 -21.04 18.68
CA ALA A 218 -17.68 -21.90 17.53
C ALA A 218 -19.19 -21.86 17.26
N MET A 219 -19.59 -21.48 16.04
CA MET A 219 -20.98 -21.44 15.60
C MET A 219 -21.13 -22.09 14.22
N GLY A 220 -21.89 -23.17 14.14
CA GLY A 220 -22.06 -23.99 12.95
C GLY A 220 -21.68 -25.45 13.19
N ALA A 221 -22.21 -26.35 12.36
CA ALA A 221 -21.88 -27.76 12.45
C ALA A 221 -20.38 -27.98 12.12
N ASP A 222 -19.71 -28.78 12.95
CA ASP A 222 -18.28 -29.12 12.84
C ASP A 222 -17.31 -27.91 12.88
N ALA A 223 -17.75 -26.76 13.39
CA ALA A 223 -16.87 -25.60 13.63
C ALA A 223 -15.89 -25.88 14.79
N LEU A 224 -14.59 -25.58 14.61
CA LEU A 224 -13.53 -25.84 15.59
C LEU A 224 -13.49 -27.29 16.13
N ARG A 225 -13.94 -28.28 15.34
CA ARG A 225 -14.19 -29.64 15.81
C ARG A 225 -12.97 -30.31 16.46
N LYS A 226 -11.79 -30.14 15.87
CA LYS A 226 -10.49 -30.62 16.38
C LYS A 226 -9.62 -29.43 16.78
N ASN A 227 -10.05 -28.68 17.79
CA ASN A 227 -9.34 -27.52 18.30
C ASN A 227 -8.47 -27.85 19.52
N THR A 228 -7.29 -27.24 19.59
CA THR A 228 -6.33 -27.34 20.71
C THR A 228 -5.66 -25.98 21.02
N GLY A 229 -5.85 -24.95 20.18
CA GLY A 229 -5.42 -23.57 20.46
C GLY A 229 -6.53 -22.70 21.09
N SER A 230 -6.18 -21.61 21.75
CA SER A 230 -7.14 -20.76 22.49
C SER A 230 -7.57 -19.53 21.69
N THR A 231 -8.54 -18.78 22.21
CA THR A 231 -8.95 -17.44 21.70
C THR A 231 -9.38 -17.40 20.22
N ASN A 232 -9.84 -18.52 19.66
CA ASN A 232 -10.28 -18.61 18.27
C ASN A 232 -11.79 -18.34 18.11
N THR A 233 -12.17 -17.66 17.03
CA THR A 233 -13.58 -17.46 16.62
C THR A 233 -13.84 -18.16 15.28
N ALA A 234 -14.78 -19.10 15.23
CA ALA A 234 -15.20 -19.81 14.02
C ALA A 234 -16.72 -19.75 13.82
N ILE A 235 -17.18 -19.20 12.71
CA ILE A 235 -18.61 -19.05 12.37
C ILE A 235 -18.84 -19.58 10.95
N GLY A 236 -19.44 -20.76 10.83
CA GLY A 236 -19.72 -21.43 9.57
C GLY A 236 -19.58 -22.96 9.66
N ASN A 237 -20.19 -23.70 8.73
CA ASN A 237 -20.01 -25.15 8.67
C ASN A 237 -18.55 -25.51 8.32
N GLY A 238 -17.91 -26.33 9.17
CA GLY A 238 -16.51 -26.72 9.02
C GLY A 238 -15.50 -25.56 9.07
N ALA A 239 -15.90 -24.40 9.61
CA ALA A 239 -14.99 -23.29 9.86
C ALA A 239 -13.94 -23.72 10.91
N MET A 240 -12.66 -23.58 10.58
CA MET A 240 -11.53 -23.97 11.45
C MET A 240 -11.58 -25.42 11.97
N PHE A 241 -12.09 -26.34 11.14
CA PHE A 241 -12.34 -27.75 11.49
C PHE A 241 -11.17 -28.50 12.15
N GLU A 242 -9.95 -28.28 11.66
CA GLU A 242 -8.70 -28.82 12.20
C GLU A 242 -7.76 -27.67 12.62
N ASN A 243 -7.67 -27.42 13.94
CA ASN A 243 -6.83 -26.38 14.53
C ASN A 243 -6.02 -26.93 15.72
N THR A 244 -4.88 -27.55 15.43
CA THR A 244 -4.15 -28.33 16.44
C THR A 244 -3.27 -27.51 17.40
N LEU A 245 -2.86 -26.29 17.04
CA LEU A 245 -2.06 -25.40 17.90
C LEU A 245 -2.36 -23.90 17.72
N GLY A 246 -3.04 -23.49 16.63
CA GLY A 246 -3.23 -22.08 16.30
C GLY A 246 -4.14 -21.34 17.27
N SER A 247 -3.71 -20.17 17.73
CA SER A 247 -4.49 -19.29 18.62
C SER A 247 -4.76 -17.92 17.98
N ASP A 248 -5.71 -17.16 18.55
CA ASP A 248 -6.09 -15.82 18.09
C ASP A 248 -6.57 -15.73 16.62
N ASN A 249 -7.15 -16.81 16.08
CA ASN A 249 -7.65 -16.83 14.70
C ASN A 249 -9.15 -16.49 14.60
N VAL A 250 -9.55 -15.83 13.52
CA VAL A 250 -10.94 -15.53 13.15
C VAL A 250 -11.26 -16.22 11.83
N ALA A 251 -12.32 -17.03 11.79
CA ALA A 251 -12.80 -17.73 10.59
C ALA A 251 -14.32 -17.57 10.44
N VAL A 252 -14.79 -16.80 9.47
CA VAL A 252 -16.21 -16.53 9.22
C VAL A 252 -16.55 -16.93 7.78
N GLY A 253 -17.21 -18.08 7.61
CA GLY A 253 -17.59 -18.64 6.32
C GLY A 253 -17.59 -20.15 6.30
N ASN A 254 -18.32 -20.75 5.35
CA ASN A 254 -18.30 -22.19 5.13
C ASN A 254 -16.89 -22.64 4.72
N LEU A 255 -16.30 -23.58 5.45
CA LEU A 255 -14.93 -24.08 5.25
C LEU A 255 -13.82 -23.00 5.26
N ALA A 256 -14.07 -21.87 5.93
CA ALA A 256 -13.03 -20.87 6.21
C ALA A 256 -11.97 -21.47 7.15
N LEU A 257 -10.69 -21.28 6.84
CA LEU A 257 -9.55 -21.69 7.67
C LEU A 257 -9.53 -23.18 8.09
N THR A 258 -10.11 -24.08 7.27
CA THR A 258 -10.40 -25.48 7.65
C THR A 258 -9.21 -26.29 8.14
N SER A 259 -8.00 -26.08 7.60
CA SER A 259 -6.81 -26.92 7.86
C SER A 259 -5.64 -26.19 8.54
N ASN A 260 -5.93 -25.29 9.49
CA ASN A 260 -4.91 -24.48 10.17
C ASN A 260 -4.18 -25.23 11.30
N LYS A 261 -3.15 -26.00 11.00
CA LYS A 261 -2.48 -26.84 12.02
C LYS A 261 -1.78 -26.04 13.13
N THR A 262 -1.15 -24.92 12.79
CA THR A 262 -0.21 -24.20 13.67
C THR A 262 -0.33 -22.67 13.62
N GLY A 263 -1.01 -22.11 12.61
CA GLY A 263 -1.00 -20.68 12.35
C GLY A 263 -1.76 -19.86 13.39
N ASN A 264 -1.21 -18.71 13.77
CA ASN A 264 -1.73 -17.80 14.78
C ASN A 264 -2.09 -16.44 14.16
N GLY A 265 -3.09 -15.77 14.74
CA GLY A 265 -3.46 -14.40 14.34
C GLY A 265 -3.99 -14.27 12.90
N ASN A 266 -4.56 -15.32 12.33
CA ASN A 266 -5.11 -15.29 10.97
C ASN A 266 -6.57 -14.82 10.97
N THR A 267 -6.95 -14.03 9.96
CA THR A 267 -8.34 -13.60 9.73
C THR A 267 -8.83 -14.11 8.37
N ALA A 268 -9.81 -15.01 8.37
CA ALA A 268 -10.44 -15.59 7.19
C ALA A 268 -11.93 -15.24 7.14
N VAL A 269 -12.36 -14.42 6.19
CA VAL A 269 -13.76 -14.01 6.03
C VAL A 269 -14.23 -14.30 4.61
N GLY A 270 -15.07 -15.31 4.44
CA GLY A 270 -15.56 -15.80 3.15
C GLY A 270 -15.52 -17.32 3.04
N THR A 271 -16.35 -17.87 2.16
CA THR A 271 -16.36 -19.32 1.90
C THR A 271 -15.00 -19.79 1.38
N ALA A 272 -14.41 -20.74 2.10
CA ALA A 272 -13.09 -21.31 1.85
C ALA A 272 -11.95 -20.27 1.70
N ALA A 273 -12.06 -19.13 2.38
CA ALA A 273 -10.90 -18.27 2.63
C ALA A 273 -9.88 -19.00 3.52
N LEU A 274 -8.59 -18.93 3.19
CA LEU A 274 -7.49 -19.62 3.91
C LEU A 274 -7.71 -21.13 4.15
N ASN A 275 -8.42 -21.82 3.25
CA ASN A 275 -8.84 -23.21 3.47
C ASN A 275 -7.67 -24.17 3.80
N SER A 276 -6.54 -24.01 3.11
CA SER A 276 -5.29 -24.72 3.35
C SER A 276 -4.19 -23.72 3.75
N ASN A 277 -4.20 -23.30 5.02
CA ASN A 277 -3.20 -22.40 5.60
C ASN A 277 -2.37 -23.09 6.69
N THR A 278 -1.05 -22.94 6.68
CA THR A 278 -0.19 -23.32 7.83
C THR A 278 0.67 -22.19 8.39
N ALA A 279 0.55 -20.98 7.83
CA ALA A 279 1.30 -19.79 8.20
C ALA A 279 0.59 -18.88 9.23
N ASP A 280 1.35 -17.96 9.81
CA ASP A 280 0.88 -16.94 10.76
C ASP A 280 0.47 -15.62 10.07
N GLN A 281 -0.29 -14.79 10.80
CA GLN A 281 -0.51 -13.35 10.53
C GLN A 281 -1.07 -13.02 9.15
N THR A 282 -1.95 -13.87 8.62
CA THR A 282 -2.52 -13.72 7.28
C THR A 282 -3.99 -13.27 7.30
N THR A 283 -4.33 -12.28 6.49
CA THR A 283 -5.70 -11.73 6.34
C THR A 283 -6.26 -12.07 4.97
N ALA A 284 -7.39 -12.78 4.92
CA ALA A 284 -8.08 -13.18 3.71
C ALA A 284 -9.56 -12.80 3.78
N VAL A 285 -10.04 -11.95 2.87
CA VAL A 285 -11.42 -11.49 2.81
C VAL A 285 -11.98 -11.67 1.39
N GLY A 286 -12.81 -12.70 1.20
CA GLY A 286 -13.41 -13.03 -0.09
C GLY A 286 -13.57 -14.54 -0.30
N TYR A 287 -14.35 -14.91 -1.32
CA TYR A 287 -14.44 -16.30 -1.78
C TYR A 287 -13.08 -16.77 -2.32
N HIS A 288 -12.55 -17.86 -1.77
CA HIS A 288 -11.25 -18.42 -2.12
C HIS A 288 -10.07 -17.42 -2.06
N ALA A 289 -10.16 -16.38 -1.23
CA ALA A 289 -9.01 -15.53 -0.90
C ALA A 289 -7.97 -16.38 -0.12
N LEU A 290 -6.70 -16.38 -0.56
CA LEU A 290 -5.63 -17.20 0.01
C LEU A 290 -5.98 -18.69 0.18
N TYR A 291 -6.74 -19.26 -0.76
CA TYR A 291 -7.26 -20.64 -0.68
C TYR A 291 -6.18 -21.70 -0.36
N LYS A 292 -4.99 -21.57 -0.98
CA LYS A 292 -3.76 -22.30 -0.65
C LYS A 292 -2.70 -21.29 -0.19
N ASN A 293 -2.33 -21.34 1.09
CA ASN A 293 -1.26 -20.52 1.66
C ASN A 293 -0.40 -21.39 2.60
N LEU A 294 0.54 -22.16 2.05
CA LEU A 294 1.25 -23.18 2.83
C LEU A 294 2.18 -22.53 3.86
N ASP A 295 3.22 -21.84 3.39
CA ASP A 295 4.28 -21.29 4.25
C ASP A 295 4.35 -19.75 4.24
N GLY A 296 3.53 -19.09 3.42
CA GLY A 296 3.55 -17.63 3.25
C GLY A 296 2.93 -16.85 4.43
N THR A 297 3.77 -16.12 5.17
CA THR A 297 3.36 -15.26 6.30
C THR A 297 3.05 -13.81 5.91
N ASN A 298 2.32 -13.07 6.76
CA ASN A 298 2.04 -11.63 6.60
C ASN A 298 1.36 -11.25 5.27
N ASN A 299 0.52 -12.12 4.73
CA ASN A 299 -0.18 -11.85 3.47
C ASN A 299 -1.56 -11.19 3.74
N THR A 300 -1.94 -10.26 2.87
CA THR A 300 -3.27 -9.64 2.87
C THR A 300 -3.93 -9.83 1.50
N GLY A 301 -4.98 -10.64 1.43
CA GLY A 301 -5.75 -10.89 0.21
C GLY A 301 -7.22 -10.47 0.37
N VAL A 302 -7.65 -9.45 -0.34
CA VAL A 302 -9.01 -8.91 -0.29
C VAL A 302 -9.64 -8.92 -1.69
N GLY A 303 -10.59 -9.83 -1.91
CA GLY A 303 -11.26 -10.02 -3.19
C GLY A 303 -11.55 -11.49 -3.50
N TYR A 304 -12.37 -11.71 -4.53
CA TYR A 304 -12.60 -13.05 -5.09
C TYR A 304 -11.28 -13.59 -5.68
N GLU A 305 -10.83 -14.76 -5.19
CA GLU A 305 -9.58 -15.42 -5.62
C GLU A 305 -8.29 -14.57 -5.52
N ALA A 306 -8.27 -13.54 -4.67
CA ALA A 306 -7.03 -12.80 -4.35
C ALA A 306 -6.02 -13.74 -3.67
N LEU A 307 -4.78 -13.79 -4.17
CA LEU A 307 -3.71 -14.69 -3.67
C LEU A 307 -4.12 -16.18 -3.59
N ASN A 308 -5.01 -16.66 -4.46
CA ASN A 308 -5.59 -18.01 -4.40
C ASN A 308 -4.56 -19.15 -4.22
N GLU A 309 -3.46 -19.08 -4.97
CA GLU A 309 -2.38 -20.07 -4.99
C GLU A 309 -1.06 -19.42 -4.56
N ASN A 310 -0.97 -19.08 -3.27
CA ASN A 310 0.20 -18.45 -2.66
C ASN A 310 1.04 -19.46 -1.87
N VAL A 311 1.84 -20.30 -2.54
CA VAL A 311 2.47 -21.45 -1.86
C VAL A 311 3.47 -21.00 -0.78
N ASN A 312 4.42 -20.13 -1.15
CA ASN A 312 5.57 -19.73 -0.30
C ASN A 312 5.75 -18.21 -0.15
N GLY A 313 4.92 -17.39 -0.79
CA GLY A 313 5.14 -15.94 -0.84
C GLY A 313 4.77 -15.26 0.49
N SER A 314 5.68 -14.53 1.13
CA SER A 314 5.38 -13.71 2.32
C SER A 314 5.26 -12.22 2.01
N ASN A 315 4.60 -11.47 2.89
CA ASN A 315 4.45 -10.00 2.84
C ASN A 315 3.75 -9.48 1.57
N ASN A 316 2.84 -10.25 0.97
CA ASN A 316 2.11 -9.83 -0.23
C ASN A 316 0.81 -9.11 0.11
N SER A 317 0.48 -8.07 -0.66
CA SER A 317 -0.75 -7.28 -0.53
C SER A 317 -1.54 -7.33 -1.83
N ALA A 318 -2.72 -7.96 -1.83
CA ALA A 318 -3.54 -8.19 -3.00
C ALA A 318 -4.98 -7.69 -2.79
N PHE A 319 -5.39 -6.70 -3.58
CA PHE A 319 -6.71 -6.07 -3.48
C PHE A 319 -7.41 -6.09 -4.85
N GLY A 320 -8.40 -6.97 -5.02
CA GLY A 320 -9.19 -7.10 -6.25
C GLY A 320 -9.43 -8.55 -6.68
N TYR A 321 -10.32 -8.73 -7.66
CA TYR A 321 -10.56 -10.03 -8.31
C TYR A 321 -9.25 -10.60 -8.89
N GLY A 322 -8.81 -11.77 -8.44
CA GLY A 322 -7.62 -12.46 -8.97
C GLY A 322 -6.31 -11.68 -8.86
N ALA A 323 -6.21 -10.67 -7.98
CA ALA A 323 -4.95 -9.98 -7.71
C ALA A 323 -3.92 -10.98 -7.11
N LEU A 324 -2.71 -11.04 -7.66
CA LEU A 324 -1.66 -12.01 -7.29
C LEU A 324 -2.15 -13.48 -7.27
N LYS A 325 -3.09 -13.85 -8.15
CA LYS A 325 -3.82 -15.14 -8.09
C LYS A 325 -2.91 -16.37 -7.96
N SER A 326 -1.86 -16.48 -8.78
CA SER A 326 -0.86 -17.55 -8.71
C SER A 326 0.50 -16.91 -8.44
N ASN A 327 0.87 -16.82 -7.16
CA ASN A 327 2.07 -16.12 -6.69
C ASN A 327 2.95 -17.07 -5.86
N THR A 328 4.25 -17.17 -6.17
CA THR A 328 5.18 -17.96 -5.35
C THR A 328 6.35 -17.15 -4.79
N SER A 329 6.24 -15.82 -4.84
CA SER A 329 7.27 -14.87 -4.42
C SER A 329 6.78 -13.89 -3.34
N GLY A 330 7.71 -13.21 -2.68
CA GLY A 330 7.41 -12.28 -1.58
C GLY A 330 7.40 -10.80 -1.97
N ASN A 331 6.86 -9.99 -1.06
CA ASN A 331 6.88 -8.52 -1.09
C ASN A 331 6.17 -7.87 -2.30
N ASN A 332 5.21 -8.54 -2.93
CA ASN A 332 4.46 -7.98 -4.08
C ASN A 332 3.18 -7.27 -3.61
N SER A 333 2.88 -6.12 -4.23
CA SER A 333 1.71 -5.29 -3.96
C SER A 333 0.86 -5.10 -5.23
N ALA A 334 -0.36 -5.62 -5.22
CA ALA A 334 -1.27 -5.63 -6.38
C ALA A 334 -2.64 -5.03 -6.02
N PHE A 335 -3.01 -3.94 -6.69
CA PHE A 335 -4.29 -3.24 -6.52
C PHE A 335 -5.03 -3.17 -7.86
N GLY A 336 -6.06 -3.99 -8.05
CA GLY A 336 -6.84 -4.06 -9.27
C GLY A 336 -7.11 -5.49 -9.75
N SER A 337 -8.06 -5.63 -10.68
CA SER A 337 -8.44 -6.95 -11.20
C SER A 337 -7.30 -7.58 -12.01
N ASN A 338 -6.89 -8.79 -11.62
CA ASN A 338 -5.79 -9.57 -12.20
C ASN A 338 -4.44 -8.81 -12.25
N ALA A 339 -4.21 -7.86 -11.34
CA ALA A 339 -2.90 -7.24 -11.18
C ALA A 339 -1.89 -8.29 -10.66
N LEU A 340 -0.70 -8.37 -11.28
CA LEU A 340 0.35 -9.36 -10.98
C LEU A 340 -0.12 -10.83 -10.92
N GLY A 341 -1.06 -11.23 -11.76
CA GLY A 341 -1.77 -12.52 -11.64
C GLY A 341 -0.92 -13.80 -11.70
N LEU A 342 0.34 -13.76 -12.16
CA LEU A 342 1.18 -14.94 -12.49
C LEU A 342 2.64 -14.86 -11.96
N VAL A 343 2.91 -14.08 -10.90
CA VAL A 343 4.28 -13.82 -10.44
C VAL A 343 4.89 -15.02 -9.69
N THR A 344 5.74 -15.80 -10.35
CA THR A 344 6.34 -17.00 -9.73
C THR A 344 7.68 -16.73 -9.05
N SER A 345 8.59 -15.97 -9.68
CA SER A 345 9.91 -15.62 -9.08
C SER A 345 10.17 -14.12 -8.90
N GLY A 346 9.27 -13.25 -9.35
CA GLY A 346 9.40 -11.80 -9.20
C GLY A 346 9.10 -11.31 -7.79
N VAL A 347 9.99 -10.53 -7.19
CA VAL A 347 9.84 -9.95 -5.84
C VAL A 347 9.77 -8.42 -5.89
N ASN A 348 9.24 -7.80 -4.84
CA ASN A 348 9.23 -6.34 -4.65
C ASN A 348 8.47 -5.55 -5.74
N ASN A 349 7.51 -6.17 -6.45
CA ASN A 349 6.75 -5.49 -7.51
C ASN A 349 5.54 -4.73 -6.95
N VAL A 350 5.26 -3.55 -7.48
CA VAL A 350 4.06 -2.74 -7.20
C VAL A 350 3.24 -2.61 -8.49
N ALA A 351 1.99 -3.05 -8.47
CA ALA A 351 1.08 -2.92 -9.60
C ALA A 351 -0.27 -2.31 -9.17
N VAL A 352 -0.66 -1.23 -9.83
CA VAL A 352 -1.93 -0.53 -9.58
C VAL A 352 -2.68 -0.38 -10.89
N GLY A 353 -3.84 -1.04 -11.02
CA GLY A 353 -4.70 -1.02 -12.21
C GLY A 353 -5.01 -2.40 -12.76
N THR A 354 -6.15 -2.52 -13.41
CA THR A 354 -6.62 -3.79 -14.03
C THR A 354 -5.63 -4.29 -15.08
N PHE A 355 -5.27 -5.57 -14.98
CA PHE A 355 -4.24 -6.27 -15.76
C PHE A 355 -2.81 -5.68 -15.69
N SER A 356 -2.53 -4.77 -14.74
CA SER A 356 -1.16 -4.26 -14.53
C SER A 356 -0.23 -5.40 -14.12
N GLY A 357 0.87 -5.63 -14.86
CA GLY A 357 1.79 -6.74 -14.65
C GLY A 357 1.18 -8.15 -14.74
N SER A 358 0.00 -8.32 -15.36
CA SER A 358 -0.79 -9.58 -15.22
C SER A 358 -0.11 -10.88 -15.71
N GLN A 359 0.94 -10.76 -16.54
CA GLN A 359 1.73 -11.87 -17.06
C GLN A 359 3.22 -11.74 -16.70
N LEU A 360 3.57 -10.89 -15.71
CA LEU A 360 4.90 -10.86 -15.12
C LEU A 360 5.13 -12.18 -14.40
N ILE A 361 6.17 -12.92 -14.79
CA ILE A 361 6.53 -14.22 -14.19
C ILE A 361 7.76 -14.06 -13.29
N THR A 362 8.84 -13.49 -13.83
CA THR A 362 10.17 -13.51 -13.20
C THR A 362 10.71 -12.16 -12.73
N GLY A 363 10.33 -11.06 -13.39
CA GLY A 363 10.91 -9.74 -13.11
C GLY A 363 10.55 -9.19 -11.73
N GLY A 364 11.50 -8.52 -11.09
CA GLY A 364 11.39 -7.93 -9.76
C GLY A 364 11.58 -6.42 -9.73
N SER A 365 11.27 -5.82 -8.58
CA SER A 365 11.45 -4.38 -8.30
C SER A 365 10.74 -3.43 -9.29
N ASN A 366 9.69 -3.89 -9.97
CA ASN A 366 8.96 -3.08 -10.96
C ASN A 366 7.83 -2.26 -10.31
N VAL A 367 7.52 -1.09 -10.90
CA VAL A 367 6.39 -0.22 -10.53
C VAL A 367 5.50 0.01 -11.74
N PHE A 368 4.33 -0.64 -11.78
CA PHE A 368 3.39 -0.63 -12.91
C PHE A 368 2.05 0.03 -12.52
N VAL A 369 1.87 1.31 -12.88
CA VAL A 369 0.66 2.08 -12.55
C VAL A 369 -0.14 2.37 -13.83
N GLY A 370 -1.28 1.70 -13.97
CA GLY A 370 -2.26 1.92 -15.05
C GLY A 370 -2.76 0.63 -15.69
N HIS A 371 -3.87 0.73 -16.42
CA HIS A 371 -4.48 -0.42 -17.10
C HIS A 371 -3.55 -1.00 -18.18
N ASN A 372 -3.24 -2.30 -18.09
CA ASN A 372 -2.21 -3.00 -18.88
C ASN A 372 -0.78 -2.42 -18.77
N SER A 373 -0.45 -1.62 -17.75
CA SER A 373 0.96 -1.23 -17.52
C SER A 373 1.80 -2.48 -17.27
N GLY A 374 2.93 -2.62 -17.96
CA GLY A 374 3.83 -3.78 -17.85
C GLY A 374 3.16 -5.15 -18.07
N ARG A 375 2.02 -5.22 -18.78
CA ARG A 375 1.14 -6.41 -18.80
C ARG A 375 1.88 -7.72 -19.04
N SER A 376 2.80 -7.71 -20.00
CA SER A 376 3.60 -8.83 -20.49
C SER A 376 5.10 -8.53 -20.35
N ALA A 377 5.47 -7.64 -19.42
CA ALA A 377 6.86 -7.32 -19.14
C ALA A 377 7.58 -8.48 -18.43
N THR A 378 8.89 -8.58 -18.65
CA THR A 378 9.73 -9.63 -18.03
C THR A 378 10.96 -9.12 -17.30
N GLY A 379 11.38 -7.88 -17.58
CA GLY A 379 12.56 -7.28 -16.98
C GLY A 379 12.35 -6.78 -15.54
N ASP A 380 13.43 -6.30 -14.97
CA ASP A 380 13.54 -5.82 -13.59
C ASP A 380 13.58 -4.29 -13.52
N GLU A 381 13.30 -3.72 -12.34
CA GLU A 381 13.55 -2.32 -12.01
C GLU A 381 12.84 -1.28 -12.92
N ASN A 382 11.77 -1.68 -13.63
CA ASN A 382 11.07 -0.79 -14.54
C ASN A 382 10.00 0.05 -13.83
N VAL A 383 9.87 1.32 -14.20
CA VAL A 383 8.83 2.25 -13.73
C VAL A 383 7.91 2.63 -14.90
N PHE A 384 6.72 2.04 -14.97
CA PHE A 384 5.76 2.23 -16.06
C PHE A 384 4.45 2.87 -15.54
N ILE A 385 4.22 4.15 -15.88
CA ILE A 385 3.10 4.96 -15.37
C ILE A 385 2.22 5.43 -16.53
N GLY A 386 1.14 4.71 -16.80
CA GLY A 386 0.15 5.02 -17.81
C GLY A 386 -0.67 3.82 -18.28
N LYS A 387 -1.60 4.05 -19.20
CA LYS A 387 -2.33 2.97 -19.87
C LYS A 387 -1.42 2.31 -20.92
N ASN A 388 -1.34 0.99 -20.94
CA ASN A 388 -0.49 0.18 -21.84
C ASN A 388 1.02 0.56 -21.81
N THR A 389 1.54 1.21 -20.77
CA THR A 389 2.96 1.57 -20.69
C THR A 389 3.86 0.35 -20.58
N GLY A 390 4.93 0.29 -21.37
CA GLY A 390 5.91 -0.82 -21.37
C GLY A 390 5.28 -2.20 -21.52
N ARG A 391 4.12 -2.28 -22.18
CA ARG A 391 3.21 -3.44 -22.12
C ARG A 391 3.87 -4.75 -22.52
N ASN A 392 4.81 -4.69 -23.47
CA ASN A 392 5.50 -5.84 -24.05
C ASN A 392 7.03 -5.77 -23.80
N THR A 393 7.48 -4.95 -22.85
CA THR A 393 8.91 -4.64 -22.67
C THR A 393 9.63 -5.73 -21.87
N THR A 394 10.65 -6.35 -22.46
CA THR A 394 11.40 -7.45 -21.86
C THR A 394 12.65 -7.02 -21.10
N GLY A 395 13.19 -5.83 -21.40
CA GLY A 395 14.40 -5.30 -20.76
C GLY A 395 14.15 -4.55 -19.44
N SER A 396 15.23 -4.13 -18.81
CA SER A 396 15.27 -3.68 -17.39
C SER A 396 15.65 -2.22 -17.20
N SER A 397 15.37 -1.69 -16.01
CA SER A 397 15.78 -0.37 -15.54
C SER A 397 15.26 0.80 -16.42
N ASN A 398 14.07 0.64 -17.00
CA ASN A 398 13.41 1.65 -17.84
C ASN A 398 12.41 2.51 -17.08
N VAL A 399 12.18 3.75 -17.54
CA VAL A 399 11.16 4.67 -16.99
C VAL A 399 10.24 5.16 -18.11
N PHE A 400 9.02 4.61 -18.21
CA PHE A 400 8.05 4.97 -19.26
C PHE A 400 6.80 5.63 -18.68
N ILE A 401 6.46 6.84 -19.14
CA ILE A 401 5.38 7.66 -18.58
C ILE A 401 4.44 8.19 -19.68
N GLY A 402 3.13 7.96 -19.51
CA GLY A 402 2.03 8.43 -20.37
C GLY A 402 1.37 7.34 -21.22
N ASN A 403 0.23 7.63 -21.86
CA ASN A 403 -0.59 6.62 -22.55
C ASN A 403 0.17 5.99 -23.73
N ASN A 404 0.35 4.66 -23.69
CA ASN A 404 1.10 3.85 -24.65
C ASN A 404 2.62 4.15 -24.73
N ALA A 405 3.22 4.86 -23.76
CA ALA A 405 4.68 5.04 -23.75
C ALA A 405 5.42 3.69 -23.67
N GLY A 406 6.34 3.45 -24.59
CA GLY A 406 7.04 2.17 -24.71
C GLY A 406 6.16 1.01 -25.22
N LEU A 407 5.02 1.29 -25.86
CA LEU A 407 4.20 0.26 -26.51
C LEU A 407 4.75 -0.15 -27.89
N ASP A 408 5.46 0.75 -28.57
CA ASP A 408 6.04 0.46 -29.88
C ASP A 408 7.13 -0.63 -29.80
N SER A 409 7.25 -1.42 -30.87
CA SER A 409 8.20 -2.52 -30.97
C SER A 409 9.67 -2.12 -30.79
N SER A 410 10.04 -0.87 -31.11
CA SER A 410 11.39 -0.34 -30.90
C SER A 410 11.80 -0.30 -29.42
N PHE A 411 10.83 -0.20 -28.49
CA PHE A 411 11.05 -0.25 -27.04
C PHE A 411 10.84 -1.64 -26.43
N GLY A 412 10.60 -2.67 -27.26
CA GLY A 412 10.34 -4.04 -26.81
C GLY A 412 11.50 -4.64 -26.00
N SER A 413 12.74 -4.40 -26.41
CA SER A 413 13.96 -4.83 -25.70
C SER A 413 14.77 -3.63 -25.17
N ALA A 414 14.12 -2.52 -24.87
CA ALA A 414 14.80 -1.36 -24.30
C ALA A 414 15.33 -1.66 -22.89
N GLU A 415 16.50 -1.13 -22.58
CA GLU A 415 17.12 -1.17 -21.25
C GLU A 415 17.61 0.23 -20.89
N ASN A 416 17.66 0.58 -19.60
CA ASN A 416 18.21 1.86 -19.13
C ASN A 416 17.62 3.09 -19.86
N THR A 417 16.35 3.02 -20.28
CA THR A 417 15.74 4.00 -21.18
C THR A 417 14.65 4.83 -20.49
N LEU A 418 14.65 6.15 -20.70
CA LEU A 418 13.57 7.07 -20.36
C LEU A 418 12.67 7.31 -21.59
N VAL A 419 11.35 7.20 -21.43
CA VAL A 419 10.35 7.53 -22.46
C VAL A 419 9.19 8.29 -21.81
N ILE A 420 8.98 9.55 -22.17
CA ILE A 420 7.79 10.30 -21.76
C ILE A 420 7.01 10.69 -23.00
N GLN A 421 5.82 10.11 -23.18
CA GLN A 421 4.91 10.42 -24.29
C GLN A 421 3.47 9.98 -24.02
N ASN A 422 2.52 10.57 -24.74
CA ASN A 422 1.10 10.21 -24.67
C ASN A 422 0.61 9.53 -25.98
N SER A 423 1.49 8.77 -26.62
CA SER A 423 1.26 8.10 -27.91
C SER A 423 2.02 6.77 -27.99
N SER A 424 1.83 6.01 -29.06
CA SER A 424 2.62 4.82 -29.40
C SER A 424 3.68 5.10 -30.48
N SER A 425 4.25 6.30 -30.49
CA SER A 425 5.30 6.68 -31.44
C SER A 425 6.65 6.08 -31.03
N ASP A 426 7.50 5.81 -32.02
CA ASP A 426 8.93 5.52 -31.88
C ASP A 426 9.75 6.77 -31.49
N THR A 427 9.17 7.96 -31.68
CA THR A 427 9.76 9.27 -31.41
C THR A 427 9.01 9.97 -30.26
N PRO A 428 9.29 9.64 -28.98
CA PRO A 428 8.58 10.20 -27.83
C PRO A 428 8.99 11.65 -27.57
N LEU A 429 8.13 12.44 -26.92
CA LEU A 429 8.40 13.86 -26.61
C LEU A 429 9.73 14.05 -25.86
N ILE A 430 9.99 13.19 -24.87
CA ILE A 430 11.28 13.09 -24.17
C ILE A 430 11.76 11.64 -24.27
N TYR A 431 13.03 11.50 -24.66
CA TYR A 431 13.77 10.24 -24.70
C TYR A 431 15.07 10.39 -23.88
N GLY A 432 15.53 9.32 -23.25
CA GLY A 432 16.84 9.32 -22.59
C GLY A 432 17.48 7.93 -22.54
N GLU A 433 18.80 7.92 -22.54
CA GLU A 433 19.65 6.74 -22.38
C GLU A 433 20.48 6.94 -21.11
N PHE A 434 20.07 6.33 -20.00
CA PHE A 434 20.72 6.52 -18.69
C PHE A 434 22.17 6.01 -18.69
N ASN A 435 22.44 4.90 -19.38
CA ASN A 435 23.77 4.31 -19.53
C ASN A 435 24.75 5.22 -20.30
N ASN A 436 24.27 5.98 -21.28
CA ASN A 436 25.07 6.86 -22.12
C ASN A 436 25.05 8.33 -21.66
N ASN A 437 24.30 8.65 -20.59
CA ASN A 437 24.04 10.01 -20.11
C ASN A 437 23.42 10.94 -21.18
N ILE A 438 22.58 10.39 -22.07
CA ILE A 438 21.96 11.17 -23.15
C ILE A 438 20.52 11.52 -22.79
N PHE A 439 20.17 12.79 -22.94
CA PHE A 439 18.80 13.29 -22.89
C PHE A 439 18.45 13.91 -24.24
N ARG A 440 17.29 13.57 -24.81
CA ARG A 440 16.78 14.11 -26.08
C ARG A 440 15.35 14.60 -25.91
N VAL A 441 15.07 15.76 -26.49
CA VAL A 441 13.71 16.31 -26.61
C VAL A 441 13.35 16.30 -28.09
N ASN A 442 12.36 15.48 -28.47
CA ASN A 442 11.90 15.41 -29.87
C ASN A 442 10.80 16.47 -30.11
N GLY A 443 11.07 17.69 -29.65
CA GLY A 443 10.15 18.83 -29.59
C GLY A 443 10.91 20.12 -29.27
N GLU A 444 10.20 21.19 -28.98
CA GLU A 444 10.84 22.48 -28.64
C GLU A 444 11.31 22.50 -27.18
N VAL A 445 12.55 22.94 -26.96
CA VAL A 445 13.05 23.27 -25.62
C VAL A 445 12.79 24.74 -25.35
N GLN A 446 12.04 25.04 -24.29
CA GLN A 446 11.74 26.41 -23.84
C GLN A 446 12.19 26.59 -22.40
N VAL A 447 12.71 27.77 -22.06
CA VAL A 447 13.05 28.20 -20.70
C VAL A 447 12.07 29.30 -20.32
N ALA A 448 11.23 29.03 -19.31
CA ALA A 448 10.00 29.80 -19.04
C ALA A 448 9.09 29.90 -20.28
N ASP A 449 8.09 30.77 -20.25
CA ASP A 449 7.14 30.97 -21.36
C ASP A 449 7.73 32.01 -22.36
N PRO A 450 8.00 31.64 -23.63
CA PRO A 450 8.51 32.58 -24.63
C PRO A 450 7.53 33.70 -25.04
N SER A 451 6.29 33.68 -24.53
CA SER A 451 5.33 34.78 -24.68
C SER A 451 5.40 35.83 -23.57
N ASP A 452 6.27 35.64 -22.57
CA ASP A 452 6.55 36.58 -21.47
C ASP A 452 8.07 36.86 -21.35
N THR A 453 8.72 36.35 -20.30
CA THR A 453 10.16 36.58 -20.01
C THR A 453 11.04 35.38 -20.37
N GLY A 454 10.48 34.35 -21.01
CA GLY A 454 11.18 33.15 -21.43
C GLY A 454 11.79 33.23 -22.82
N TYR A 455 12.38 32.11 -23.26
CA TYR A 455 12.96 31.95 -24.58
C TYR A 455 12.88 30.51 -25.07
N ALA A 456 12.80 30.33 -26.39
CA ALA A 456 12.85 29.03 -27.04
C ALA A 456 14.22 28.79 -27.70
N PHE A 457 14.73 27.55 -27.63
CA PHE A 457 15.91 27.16 -28.41
C PHE A 457 15.52 26.94 -29.89
N PRO A 458 16.41 27.25 -30.85
CA PRO A 458 16.17 26.95 -32.26
C PRO A 458 15.87 25.47 -32.52
N LYS A 459 14.94 25.20 -33.45
CA LYS A 459 14.52 23.86 -33.88
C LYS A 459 15.41 23.26 -34.99
N VAL A 460 16.43 23.99 -35.40
CA VAL A 460 17.38 23.63 -36.45
C VAL A 460 18.79 23.92 -35.95
N ASP A 461 19.74 23.08 -36.35
CA ASP A 461 21.15 23.26 -35.98
C ASP A 461 21.74 24.50 -36.66
N GLY A 462 22.67 25.18 -35.98
CA GLY A 462 23.50 26.21 -36.57
C GLY A 462 24.56 25.63 -37.51
N THR A 463 25.07 26.45 -38.42
CA THR A 463 26.19 26.07 -39.30
C THR A 463 27.55 26.32 -38.62
N ALA A 464 28.63 25.78 -39.20
CA ALA A 464 29.98 25.99 -38.69
C ALA A 464 30.32 27.49 -38.57
N ASN A 465 30.96 27.87 -37.46
CA ASN A 465 31.29 29.24 -37.06
C ASN A 465 30.12 30.14 -36.64
N GLN A 466 28.90 29.59 -36.50
CA GLN A 466 27.81 30.32 -35.84
C GLN A 466 27.87 30.15 -34.32
N ILE A 467 27.47 31.19 -33.59
CA ILE A 467 27.22 31.16 -32.15
C ILE A 467 25.72 31.37 -31.89
N LEU A 468 25.24 30.89 -30.74
CA LEU A 468 23.87 31.16 -30.30
C LEU A 468 23.82 32.55 -29.62
N VAL A 469 23.05 33.46 -30.20
CA VAL A 469 22.88 34.85 -29.77
C VAL A 469 21.47 35.05 -29.24
N THR A 470 21.30 36.00 -28.30
CA THR A 470 19.98 36.56 -27.96
C THR A 470 19.93 38.03 -28.37
N ASP A 471 18.78 38.44 -28.90
CA ASP A 471 18.48 39.84 -29.22
C ASP A 471 18.07 40.68 -27.98
N GLY A 472 17.97 40.04 -26.82
CA GLY A 472 17.49 40.65 -25.58
C GLY A 472 15.97 40.73 -25.46
N THR A 473 15.20 40.20 -26.43
CA THR A 473 13.72 40.13 -26.39
C THR A 473 13.19 38.74 -26.03
N GLY A 474 14.08 37.76 -25.82
CA GLY A 474 13.71 36.36 -25.60
C GLY A 474 13.80 35.50 -26.87
N GLN A 475 14.24 36.06 -28.00
CA GLN A 475 14.59 35.26 -29.17
C GLN A 475 16.02 34.73 -29.06
N LEU A 476 16.24 33.52 -29.58
CA LEU A 476 17.54 32.90 -29.76
C LEU A 476 17.78 32.57 -31.24
N THR A 477 18.91 32.97 -31.77
CA THR A 477 19.32 32.82 -33.18
C THR A 477 20.73 32.27 -33.29
N PHE A 478 21.03 31.56 -34.37
CA PHE A 478 22.41 31.25 -34.74
C PHE A 478 22.95 32.33 -35.68
N GLU A 479 24.07 32.96 -35.31
CA GLU A 479 24.67 34.07 -36.05
C GLU A 479 26.18 33.86 -36.23
N ASP A 480 26.73 34.29 -37.37
CA ASP A 480 28.15 34.09 -37.69
C ASP A 480 29.07 34.88 -36.74
N GLN A 481 30.06 34.20 -36.17
CA GLN A 481 31.06 34.80 -35.28
C GLN A 481 31.80 35.98 -35.92
N GLN A 482 31.93 36.00 -37.26
CA GLN A 482 32.66 37.02 -38.00
C GLN A 482 31.88 38.33 -38.23
N THR A 483 30.55 38.33 -38.07
CA THR A 483 29.74 39.55 -38.22
C THR A 483 29.61 40.34 -36.92
N ILE A 484 30.09 39.79 -35.80
CA ILE A 484 30.15 40.48 -34.51
C ILE A 484 31.26 41.54 -34.56
N PRO A 485 30.97 42.85 -34.33
CA PRO A 485 31.97 43.89 -34.51
C PRO A 485 33.14 43.77 -33.52
N VAL A 486 34.28 43.29 -34.01
CA VAL A 486 35.55 43.36 -33.27
C VAL A 486 35.92 44.83 -33.11
N VAL A 487 36.28 45.24 -31.89
CA VAL A 487 36.79 46.58 -31.60
C VAL A 487 37.97 46.87 -32.54
N ALA A 488 37.91 48.00 -33.27
CA ALA A 488 38.80 48.28 -34.39
C ALA A 488 40.28 47.98 -34.08
N ASP A 489 40.90 47.16 -34.92
CA ASP A 489 42.29 46.69 -34.73
C ASP A 489 43.26 47.88 -34.81
N VAL A 490 43.74 48.30 -33.65
CA VAL A 490 44.68 49.42 -33.48
C VAL A 490 46.04 49.16 -34.13
N SER A 491 46.37 47.93 -34.53
CA SER A 491 47.58 47.66 -35.34
C SER A 491 47.51 48.27 -36.74
N THR A 492 46.31 48.65 -37.21
CA THR A 492 46.10 49.38 -38.47
C THR A 492 46.28 50.90 -38.35
N PHE A 493 46.45 51.43 -37.14
CA PHE A 493 46.56 52.86 -36.90
C PHE A 493 47.96 53.35 -37.26
N SER A 494 48.05 54.46 -38.00
CA SER A 494 49.34 54.92 -38.50
C SER A 494 50.24 55.45 -37.38
N LEU A 495 51.50 55.03 -37.40
CA LEU A 495 52.56 55.46 -36.48
C LEU A 495 53.82 55.74 -37.30
N ILE A 496 54.20 57.03 -37.37
CA ILE A 496 55.37 57.52 -38.08
C ILE A 496 56.29 58.23 -37.09
N THR A 497 57.58 57.87 -37.08
CA THR A 497 58.65 58.64 -36.42
C THR A 497 59.69 59.07 -37.44
N THR A 498 60.13 60.32 -37.31
CA THR A 498 61.07 60.99 -38.20
C THR A 498 62.17 61.68 -37.41
N THR A 499 63.33 61.84 -38.04
CA THR A 499 64.50 62.59 -37.55
C THR A 499 65.05 63.47 -38.68
N PHE A 500 66.10 64.24 -38.41
CA PHE A 500 66.96 64.72 -39.48
C PHE A 500 67.72 63.57 -40.16
N ASP A 501 67.95 63.72 -41.46
CA ASP A 501 68.84 62.90 -42.28
C ASP A 501 70.28 62.97 -41.75
N PRO A 502 70.89 61.84 -41.34
CA PRO A 502 72.28 61.77 -40.92
C PRO A 502 73.29 62.33 -41.94
N ALA A 503 72.99 62.30 -43.25
CA ALA A 503 73.87 62.75 -44.32
C ALA A 503 73.66 64.22 -44.77
N GLY A 504 72.48 64.82 -44.53
CA GLY A 504 72.13 66.18 -44.98
C GLY A 504 72.89 67.33 -44.30
N ALA A 505 72.54 68.58 -44.62
CA ALA A 505 73.01 69.75 -43.87
C ALA A 505 72.29 69.86 -42.51
N ALA A 506 72.93 70.47 -41.51
CA ALA A 506 72.23 70.91 -40.29
C ALA A 506 71.36 72.13 -40.60
N GLN A 507 70.25 72.32 -39.88
CA GLN A 507 69.29 73.36 -40.21
C GLN A 507 69.46 74.61 -39.34
N THR A 508 69.81 75.74 -39.96
CA THR A 508 69.88 77.03 -39.29
C THR A 508 68.48 77.66 -39.13
N ILE A 509 68.17 78.13 -37.93
CA ILE A 509 67.04 79.02 -37.65
C ILE A 509 67.55 80.46 -37.79
N ALA A 510 66.90 81.26 -38.66
CA ALA A 510 67.16 82.69 -38.72
C ALA A 510 66.58 83.36 -37.46
N GLY A 511 67.37 84.21 -36.80
CA GLY A 511 66.96 84.84 -35.54
C GLY A 511 65.81 85.84 -35.72
N GLY A 512 64.83 85.77 -34.83
CA GLY A 512 63.65 86.65 -34.80
C GLY A 512 62.36 85.95 -35.26
N THR A 513 61.49 86.69 -35.93
CA THR A 513 60.31 86.17 -36.65
C THR A 513 60.62 86.09 -38.15
N PRO A 514 60.15 85.07 -38.89
CA PRO A 514 59.06 84.13 -38.56
C PRO A 514 59.51 82.80 -37.93
N TRP A 515 58.54 81.98 -37.53
CA TRP A 515 58.73 80.56 -37.28
C TRP A 515 59.26 79.85 -38.54
N VAL A 516 60.16 78.89 -38.36
CA VAL A 516 60.83 78.14 -39.44
C VAL A 516 60.50 76.66 -39.31
N LYS A 517 59.94 76.06 -40.35
CA LYS A 517 59.64 74.63 -40.41
C LYS A 517 60.89 73.77 -40.22
N ILE A 518 60.81 72.76 -39.33
CA ILE A 518 61.87 71.78 -39.10
C ILE A 518 61.74 70.66 -40.13
N ASN A 519 62.77 70.45 -40.94
CA ASN A 519 62.77 69.45 -42.01
C ASN A 519 63.12 68.04 -41.49
N PHE A 520 62.21 67.41 -40.76
CA PHE A 520 62.31 66.01 -40.36
C PHE A 520 62.19 65.07 -41.58
N ASN A 521 63.30 64.94 -42.32
CA ASN A 521 63.37 64.36 -43.65
C ASN A 521 63.84 62.89 -43.69
N ASN A 522 64.08 62.26 -42.54
CA ASN A 522 64.47 60.85 -42.44
C ASN A 522 63.45 60.07 -41.60
N VAL A 523 62.75 59.11 -42.21
CA VAL A 523 61.79 58.23 -41.52
C VAL A 523 62.55 57.12 -40.79
N THR A 524 62.43 57.07 -39.46
CA THR A 524 63.06 56.02 -38.63
C THR A 524 62.08 54.93 -38.19
N LEU A 525 60.77 55.22 -38.20
CA LEU A 525 59.71 54.23 -38.03
C LEU A 525 58.52 54.61 -38.92
N ASN A 526 57.94 53.61 -39.58
CA ASN A 526 56.62 53.70 -40.21
C ASN A 526 55.94 52.35 -40.03
N ALA A 527 55.24 52.17 -38.91
CA ALA A 527 54.79 50.86 -38.45
C ALA A 527 53.75 50.20 -39.39
N THR A 528 53.00 51.00 -40.15
CA THR A 528 51.92 50.55 -41.03
C THR A 528 52.21 50.77 -42.52
N GLY A 529 53.41 51.24 -42.89
CA GLY A 529 53.72 51.60 -44.27
C GLY A 529 52.94 52.82 -44.79
N SER A 530 52.46 53.68 -43.89
CA SER A 530 51.67 54.87 -44.18
C SER A 530 52.39 55.84 -45.14
N THR A 531 51.66 56.36 -46.12
CA THR A 531 52.13 57.38 -47.08
C THR A 531 51.85 58.81 -46.60
N GLU A 532 51.40 58.97 -45.35
CA GLU A 532 50.97 60.27 -44.80
C GLU A 532 52.12 61.27 -44.59
N LEU A 533 53.39 60.87 -44.68
CA LEU A 533 54.50 61.83 -44.66
C LEU A 533 54.90 62.25 -46.08
N SER A 534 54.70 63.52 -46.40
CA SER A 534 55.15 64.12 -47.65
C SER A 534 56.68 64.35 -47.69
N SER A 535 57.23 64.45 -48.90
CA SER A 535 58.65 64.76 -49.14
C SER A 535 59.13 66.10 -48.55
N GLY A 536 58.21 66.98 -48.15
CA GLY A 536 58.49 68.26 -47.49
C GLY A 536 58.45 68.22 -45.96
N SER A 537 58.57 67.05 -45.33
CA SER A 537 58.47 66.89 -43.85
C SER A 537 57.14 67.44 -43.28
N GLN A 538 56.05 67.28 -44.02
CA GLN A 538 54.68 67.56 -43.57
C GLN A 538 53.92 66.24 -43.51
N PHE A 539 53.29 65.94 -42.38
CA PHE A 539 52.29 64.88 -42.28
C PHE A 539 50.97 65.37 -42.88
N ILE A 540 50.24 64.50 -43.57
CA ILE A 540 48.94 64.75 -44.21
C ILE A 540 48.04 63.56 -43.86
N ALA A 541 46.99 63.78 -43.07
CA ALA A 541 46.12 62.70 -42.60
C ALA A 541 45.40 61.99 -43.77
N SER A 542 45.58 60.68 -43.88
CA SER A 542 44.88 59.83 -44.85
C SER A 542 43.51 59.36 -44.35
N THR A 543 43.33 59.34 -43.03
CA THR A 543 42.11 58.91 -42.34
C THR A 543 41.73 59.97 -41.31
N ALA A 544 40.44 60.16 -41.06
CA ALA A 544 40.00 60.99 -39.93
C ALA A 544 40.21 60.25 -38.60
N GLY A 545 40.54 60.97 -37.53
CA GLY A 545 40.74 60.39 -36.20
C GLY A 545 41.46 61.31 -35.23
N PHE A 546 41.74 60.81 -34.03
CA PHE A 546 42.57 61.50 -33.05
C PHE A 546 44.02 61.04 -33.19
N TYR A 547 44.93 62.00 -33.27
CA TYR A 547 46.36 61.77 -33.46
C TYR A 547 47.17 62.32 -32.28
N ARG A 548 48.05 61.50 -31.71
CA ARG A 548 49.05 61.89 -30.71
C ARG A 548 50.32 62.34 -31.43
N ILE A 549 50.79 63.54 -31.10
CA ILE A 549 52.02 64.15 -31.63
C ILE A 549 53.03 64.29 -30.48
N ASN A 550 54.28 63.92 -30.76
CA ASN A 550 55.43 64.23 -29.91
C ASN A 550 56.58 64.72 -30.81
N ALA A 551 57.05 65.94 -30.61
CA ALA A 551 58.17 66.50 -31.37
C ALA A 551 59.22 67.12 -30.45
N SER A 552 60.46 67.10 -30.88
CA SER A 552 61.61 67.61 -30.16
C SER A 552 62.67 68.09 -31.13
N TYR A 553 63.37 69.17 -30.82
CA TYR A 553 64.61 69.54 -31.51
C TYR A 553 65.70 69.90 -30.51
N HIS A 554 66.95 69.76 -30.94
CA HIS A 554 68.16 70.08 -30.19
C HIS A 554 69.06 71.00 -31.01
N THR A 555 69.75 71.95 -30.37
CA THR A 555 70.70 72.85 -31.04
C THR A 555 72.15 72.50 -30.79
N ASP A 556 73.04 73.01 -31.62
CA ASP A 556 74.47 72.98 -31.39
C ASP A 556 74.92 73.79 -30.15
N ASN A 557 76.20 73.66 -29.82
CA ASN A 557 76.85 74.30 -28.68
C ASN A 557 77.20 75.79 -28.99
N SER A 558 76.22 76.63 -29.31
CA SER A 558 76.48 78.07 -29.56
C SER A 558 75.52 79.05 -28.87
N GLN A 559 74.56 78.56 -28.07
CA GLN A 559 73.43 79.37 -27.58
C GLN A 559 73.67 80.01 -26.20
N ALA A 560 73.17 81.24 -26.02
CA ALA A 560 73.22 82.03 -24.78
C ALA A 560 71.94 81.88 -23.94
N ASN A 561 72.00 82.30 -22.66
CA ASN A 561 70.86 82.22 -21.73
C ASN A 561 69.88 83.41 -21.79
N THR A 562 70.20 84.45 -22.55
CA THR A 562 69.27 85.56 -22.86
C THR A 562 68.39 85.27 -24.07
N GLU A 563 68.61 84.15 -24.75
CA GLU A 563 67.94 83.79 -25.99
C GLU A 563 66.72 82.91 -25.70
N TYR A 564 65.64 83.18 -26.44
CA TYR A 564 64.40 82.43 -26.37
C TYR A 564 64.33 81.45 -27.53
N PHE A 565 63.82 80.27 -27.24
CA PHE A 565 63.68 79.16 -28.17
C PHE A 565 62.29 78.57 -28.02
N GLY A 566 61.67 78.22 -29.13
CA GLY A 566 60.35 77.60 -29.11
C GLY A 566 60.15 76.60 -30.23
N ILE A 567 59.19 75.72 -29.98
CA ILE A 567 58.74 74.65 -30.86
C ILE A 567 57.21 74.77 -30.99
N ALA A 568 56.69 74.57 -32.19
CA ALA A 568 55.26 74.64 -32.46
C ALA A 568 54.80 73.44 -33.29
N VAL A 569 53.64 72.89 -32.94
CA VAL A 569 52.84 72.05 -33.83
C VAL A 569 51.94 72.98 -34.63
N VAL A 570 52.00 72.87 -35.95
CA VAL A 570 51.24 73.70 -36.89
C VAL A 570 50.26 72.81 -37.63
N LYS A 571 48.96 73.10 -37.49
CA LYS A 571 47.87 72.42 -38.22
C LYS A 571 47.41 73.31 -39.36
N ASN A 572 47.39 72.80 -40.60
CA ASN A 572 46.91 73.52 -41.79
C ASN A 572 47.55 74.92 -41.96
N GLY A 573 48.85 75.03 -41.67
CA GLY A 573 49.58 76.31 -41.72
C GLY A 573 49.31 77.30 -40.57
N THR A 574 48.52 76.92 -39.56
CA THR A 574 48.23 77.74 -38.37
C THR A 574 48.84 77.12 -37.11
N ASN A 575 49.46 77.91 -36.24
CA ASN A 575 49.99 77.41 -34.95
C ASN A 575 48.85 76.81 -34.12
N PHE A 576 48.92 75.51 -33.85
CA PHE A 576 47.92 74.77 -33.09
C PHE A 576 48.29 74.73 -31.60
N VAL A 577 49.54 74.41 -31.29
CA VAL A 577 50.12 74.53 -29.95
C VAL A 577 51.60 74.89 -30.06
N GLN A 578 52.11 75.73 -29.17
CA GLN A 578 53.51 76.16 -29.15
C GLN A 578 54.05 76.28 -27.73
N GLU A 579 55.33 76.00 -27.57
CA GLU A 579 56.14 76.40 -26.42
C GLU A 579 57.14 77.47 -26.89
N PHE A 580 57.38 78.52 -26.10
CA PHE A 580 58.43 79.51 -26.38
C PHE A 580 58.99 80.02 -25.04
N SER A 581 60.23 79.69 -24.74
CA SER A 581 60.83 79.85 -23.41
C SER A 581 62.31 80.21 -23.49
N ALA A 582 62.83 80.90 -22.47
CA ALA A 582 64.25 81.28 -22.38
C ALA A 582 65.16 80.06 -22.22
N ASN A 583 66.42 80.16 -22.64
CA ASN A 583 67.45 79.17 -22.31
C ASN A 583 67.94 79.36 -20.86
N HIS A 584 67.92 78.31 -20.05
CA HIS A 584 68.06 78.40 -18.59
C HIS A 584 69.49 78.16 -18.04
N TYR A 585 70.51 77.92 -18.88
CA TYR A 585 71.85 77.53 -18.42
C TYR A 585 72.99 78.40 -19.00
N ASN A 586 73.90 78.86 -18.12
CA ASN A 586 75.09 79.63 -18.49
C ASN A 586 76.26 79.28 -17.56
N ASN A 587 77.42 78.97 -18.14
CA ASN A 587 78.70 79.45 -17.61
C ASN A 587 79.52 79.98 -18.80
N ALA A 588 80.18 81.13 -18.64
CA ALA A 588 80.76 81.94 -19.72
C ALA A 588 81.97 81.30 -20.46
N THR A 589 82.24 80.02 -20.21
CA THR A 589 83.28 79.21 -20.84
C THR A 589 82.74 77.95 -21.54
N ASN A 590 81.42 77.69 -21.50
CA ASN A 590 80.84 76.50 -22.10
C ASN A 590 79.43 76.78 -22.68
N PRO A 591 79.30 76.99 -24.01
CA PRO A 591 78.01 77.28 -24.65
C PRO A 591 77.06 76.07 -24.57
N SER A 592 75.78 76.32 -24.30
CA SER A 592 74.82 75.29 -23.94
C SER A 592 73.90 74.91 -25.11
N GLN A 593 73.64 73.61 -25.24
CA GLN A 593 72.71 73.05 -26.23
C GLN A 593 71.27 73.25 -25.74
N VAL A 594 70.38 73.75 -26.60
CA VAL A 594 68.97 73.93 -26.27
C VAL A 594 68.15 72.80 -26.82
N ALA A 595 67.38 72.13 -25.96
CA ALA A 595 66.31 71.23 -26.36
C ALA A 595 64.94 71.89 -26.15
N ARG A 596 64.00 71.67 -27.07
CA ARG A 596 62.57 72.03 -26.91
C ARG A 596 61.71 70.85 -27.31
N GLN A 597 60.64 70.60 -26.55
CA GLN A 597 59.78 69.43 -26.69
C GLN A 597 58.31 69.84 -26.65
N ILE A 598 57.49 69.21 -27.48
CA ILE A 598 56.05 69.47 -27.51
C ILE A 598 55.28 68.17 -27.73
N SER A 599 54.24 67.99 -26.93
CA SER A 599 53.33 66.85 -26.99
C SER A 599 51.91 67.35 -27.05
N SER A 600 51.08 66.76 -27.90
CA SER A 600 49.68 67.13 -28.03
C SER A 600 48.84 65.98 -28.58
N VAL A 601 47.52 66.07 -28.39
CA VAL A 601 46.54 65.28 -29.15
C VAL A 601 45.77 66.26 -30.03
N VAL A 602 45.58 65.90 -31.30
CA VAL A 602 44.87 66.69 -32.29
C VAL A 602 43.87 65.82 -33.03
N GLU A 603 42.66 66.33 -33.24
CA GLU A 603 41.69 65.72 -34.14
C GLU A 603 42.03 66.14 -35.58
N LEU A 604 42.19 65.17 -36.48
CA LEU A 604 42.48 65.38 -37.90
C LEU A 604 41.36 64.79 -38.75
N THR A 605 41.04 65.50 -39.83
CA THR A 605 40.20 65.04 -40.94
C THR A 605 41.09 64.71 -42.14
N ILE A 606 40.57 63.96 -43.11
CA ILE A 606 41.33 63.56 -44.30
C ILE A 606 41.83 64.80 -45.05
N GLY A 607 43.14 64.89 -45.26
CA GLY A 607 43.82 66.04 -45.88
C GLY A 607 44.34 67.09 -44.90
N ASP A 608 44.01 67.03 -43.60
CA ASP A 608 44.60 67.93 -42.60
C ASP A 608 46.12 67.71 -42.51
N THR A 609 46.88 68.80 -42.49
CA THR A 609 48.33 68.78 -42.47
C THR A 609 48.90 69.12 -41.10
N ILE A 610 49.96 68.42 -40.71
CA ILE A 610 50.74 68.68 -39.50
C ILE A 610 52.21 68.88 -39.88
N GLU A 611 52.80 69.96 -39.38
CA GLU A 611 54.25 70.15 -39.38
C GLU A 611 54.74 70.73 -38.06
N ILE A 612 56.04 70.60 -37.83
CA ILE A 612 56.71 71.16 -36.66
C ILE A 612 57.54 72.36 -37.11
N GLN A 613 57.41 73.46 -36.40
CA GLN A 613 58.21 74.67 -36.62
C GLN A 613 59.02 75.00 -35.37
N ALA A 614 60.18 75.63 -35.57
CA ALA A 614 61.02 76.19 -34.51
C ALA A 614 61.14 77.70 -34.67
N GLN A 615 61.34 78.40 -33.56
CA GLN A 615 61.70 79.81 -33.55
C GLN A 615 62.82 80.05 -32.54
N SER A 616 63.72 80.98 -32.84
CA SER A 616 64.73 81.43 -31.90
C SER A 616 64.93 82.95 -31.98
N SER A 617 65.25 83.59 -30.86
CA SER A 617 65.79 84.95 -30.86
C SER A 617 67.30 85.01 -31.13
N ALA A 618 67.99 83.85 -31.11
CA ALA A 618 69.40 83.73 -31.41
C ALA A 618 69.67 83.92 -32.91
N THR A 619 70.71 84.67 -33.27
CA THR A 619 71.05 84.90 -34.68
C THR A 619 71.86 83.73 -35.23
N GLY A 620 71.18 82.82 -35.94
CA GLY A 620 71.84 81.71 -36.64
C GLY A 620 71.98 80.41 -35.84
N ALA A 621 71.11 80.19 -34.85
CA ALA A 621 71.08 78.93 -34.10
C ALA A 621 70.91 77.73 -35.03
N VAL A 622 71.76 76.71 -34.89
CA VAL A 622 71.72 75.51 -35.72
C VAL A 622 71.03 74.38 -34.97
N ILE A 623 69.93 73.87 -35.52
CA ILE A 623 69.34 72.60 -35.08
C ILE A 623 70.28 71.47 -35.52
N ASP A 624 70.73 70.67 -34.56
CA ASP A 624 71.62 69.55 -34.79
C ASP A 624 70.86 68.23 -34.97
N LYS A 625 71.62 67.18 -35.27
CA LYS A 625 71.12 65.84 -35.55
C LYS A 625 71.18 64.92 -34.33
N PHE A 626 71.07 65.44 -33.10
CA PHE A 626 71.25 64.63 -31.90
C PHE A 626 70.21 63.50 -31.83
N THR A 627 70.66 62.27 -32.06
CA THR A 627 69.83 61.06 -32.04
C THR A 627 69.11 60.93 -30.70
N GLY A 628 67.77 60.86 -30.74
CA GLY A 628 66.93 60.80 -29.53
C GLY A 628 66.55 62.15 -28.92
N LYS A 629 67.06 63.29 -29.44
CA LYS A 629 66.60 64.64 -29.06
C LYS A 629 66.06 65.48 -30.22
N THR A 630 66.42 65.19 -31.47
CA THR A 630 65.81 65.81 -32.66
C THR A 630 64.93 64.78 -33.37
N TYR A 631 63.62 64.81 -33.10
CA TYR A 631 62.63 63.87 -33.65
C TYR A 631 61.22 64.47 -33.79
N PHE A 632 60.39 63.85 -34.64
CA PHE A 632 58.94 64.06 -34.69
C PHE A 632 58.23 62.72 -34.88
N THR A 633 57.33 62.40 -33.94
CA THR A 633 56.45 61.23 -33.95
C THR A 633 55.00 61.67 -34.04
N ILE A 634 54.22 61.00 -34.87
CA ILE A 634 52.76 61.13 -34.96
C ILE A 634 52.10 59.75 -35.07
N GLU A 635 51.01 59.57 -34.34
CA GLU A 635 50.35 58.28 -34.14
C GLU A 635 48.82 58.46 -34.11
N ARG A 636 48.05 57.74 -34.92
CA ARG A 636 46.58 57.69 -34.74
C ARG A 636 46.29 56.85 -33.49
N ILE A 637 45.44 57.36 -32.61
CA ILE A 637 45.07 56.72 -31.32
C ILE A 637 43.58 56.41 -31.21
N ARG A 638 42.74 56.93 -32.12
CA ARG A 638 41.32 56.63 -32.25
C ARG A 638 40.83 56.95 -33.67
#